data_AF-A0AAV1M4I7-F1
#
_entry.id   AF-A0AAV1M4I7-F1
#
_cell.length_a   1.000
_cell.length_b   1.000
_cell.length_c   1.000
_cell.angle_alpha   90.00
_cell.angle_beta   90.00
_cell.angle_gamma   90.00
#
_symmetry.space_group_name_H-M   'P 1'
#
loop_
_entity.id
_entity.type
_entity.pdbx_description
1 polymer ?
#
loop_
_entity_poly.entity_id
_entity_poly.type
_entity_poly.pdbx_seq_one_letter_code
_entity_poly.pdbx_strand_id
1 'polypeptide(L)'
;MSTTIKSANVSLKPIEVPKALQEGEKFIKWDEDSGAGLPVTLRVDPKGFFLFWTDQNMEVEMLDIATIRDVRTGVHAKVPKDQKIRNVVLIGSQGSLEEKTVTVCYGADFVNVTFVNFCCTRKDIAQMWTDELFALAYNLNQLNNPTIKFLEKLHTKIVLKADKSGKILVKNIVRLFAQNKEDKKRVEKALSESGLPTGKNDTISQSKFQFEDFFAFYKSLTQRTEVQKIFNSLTDNKPHLSANQLVDFLNDVQRDPRLNEILHPYADIQRAKDLIKTYEYNKYHQQRSQLTFDGFLRFLMSEDNPIVAPSKLDLCDDMEQPLAHYFINSSHNTYLTGHQITGKSSVEIYRQSLLAGCRCVELDFWNGRTEEPVIVHGYTFVPEISAREVLEAIAESAFKTSDFPVILSFENHCNPRQQAKIANYCRDIFGDMLLDRPLDSHQLEPGGELPPPSLLRHKIIIKNKKKHHHHHKKEGSVGSEDFEAREQAPSQGNGEIAHGPLTRQGSKESSESSESESSSGEEEGDVPGEGAAGGAPGVAPETHAAAEISALVNYVQPVHFSSFENAEKKNRFYEMSSFDEKQATTLLKERPIEFVNYNKHQLSRVYPAGTRFDSSNFMPQVFWNAGCQLVALNFQTLDLAMQLNLGAFEYNRRCGYILKPEFMRRKDRRLDPFAESTVDGIIAGSLSVTVLSGQLLTDKRCGTYVEVDMFGLPADTVRKKFRTRVAPNNAINPVYGDEPFVFKKVNIIKI
;
A
#
# COMPACT_ATOMS: atom_id res chain seq x y z
N MET A 1 34.20 -4.42 1.40
CA MET A 1 33.95 -3.00 1.71
C MET A 1 32.72 -2.96 2.60
N SER A 2 32.81 -2.37 3.80
CA SER A 2 31.66 -2.25 4.71
C SER A 2 30.66 -1.26 4.12
N THR A 3 29.72 -1.73 3.32
CA THR A 3 28.54 -0.97 2.88
C THR A 3 27.76 -0.62 4.13
N THR A 4 27.83 0.65 4.55
CA THR A 4 26.93 1.17 5.57
C THR A 4 25.53 1.03 5.00
N ILE A 5 24.73 0.09 5.52
CA ILE A 5 23.36 -0.13 5.07
C ILE A 5 22.59 1.15 5.38
N LYS A 6 22.25 1.92 4.32
CA LYS A 6 21.40 3.11 4.47
C LYS A 6 20.01 2.62 4.94
N SER A 7 19.51 3.19 6.03
CA SER A 7 18.13 2.97 6.49
C SER A 7 17.12 3.42 5.43
N ALA A 8 15.94 2.82 5.40
CA ALA A 8 14.83 3.19 4.53
C ALA A 8 14.52 4.70 4.58
N ASN A 9 14.13 5.27 3.44
CA ASN A 9 13.99 6.72 3.28
C ASN A 9 12.65 7.31 3.79
N VAL A 10 11.76 6.48 4.33
CA VAL A 10 10.48 6.97 4.87
C VAL A 10 10.73 7.73 6.17
N SER A 11 10.24 8.96 6.23
CA SER A 11 10.56 9.91 7.31
C SER A 11 9.34 10.73 7.72
N LEU A 12 9.30 11.13 8.99
CA LEU A 12 8.37 12.13 9.54
C LEU A 12 9.10 13.41 9.97
N LYS A 13 10.41 13.52 9.67
CA LYS A 13 11.17 14.73 9.98
C LYS A 13 10.54 15.94 9.26
N PRO A 14 10.66 17.15 9.83
CA PRO A 14 10.32 18.38 9.11
C PRO A 14 10.97 18.38 7.73
N ILE A 15 10.21 18.82 6.73
CA ILE A 15 10.70 18.91 5.35
C ILE A 15 11.71 20.05 5.29
N GLU A 16 12.96 19.70 4.96
CA GLU A 16 14.04 20.65 4.71
C GLU A 16 14.56 20.41 3.29
N VAL A 17 14.45 21.44 2.44
CA VAL A 17 14.93 21.36 1.06
C VAL A 17 16.36 21.88 1.00
N PRO A 18 17.34 21.10 0.52
CA PRO A 18 18.71 21.56 0.36
C PRO A 18 18.79 22.83 -0.50
N LYS A 19 19.67 23.78 -0.13
CA LYS A 19 19.87 25.02 -0.89
C LYS A 19 20.18 24.78 -2.37
N ALA A 20 20.95 23.73 -2.67
CA ALA A 20 21.29 23.34 -4.03
C ALA A 20 20.04 23.03 -4.89
N LEU A 21 19.03 22.37 -4.31
CA LEU A 21 17.76 22.09 -5.01
C LEU A 21 16.91 23.36 -5.19
N GLN A 22 16.99 24.32 -4.26
CA GLN A 22 16.26 25.58 -4.34
C GLN A 22 16.87 26.54 -5.38
N GLU A 23 18.20 26.69 -5.38
CA GLU A 23 18.94 27.50 -6.34
C GLU A 23 18.80 26.93 -7.77
N GLY A 24 18.83 25.60 -7.85
CA GLY A 24 18.56 24.82 -9.04
C GLY A 24 19.81 24.45 -9.82
N GLU A 25 19.63 23.50 -10.72
CA GLU A 25 20.71 22.96 -11.54
C GLU A 25 20.26 22.79 -13.00
N LYS A 26 21.20 22.86 -13.93
CA LYS A 26 20.94 22.74 -15.36
C LYS A 26 20.84 21.28 -15.77
N PHE A 27 19.74 20.95 -16.42
CA PHE A 27 19.49 19.63 -17.00
C PHE A 27 19.04 19.76 -18.46
N ILE A 28 19.12 18.66 -19.20
CA ILE A 28 18.39 18.46 -20.44
C ILE A 28 17.23 17.51 -20.13
N LYS A 29 16.00 18.03 -20.17
CA LYS A 29 14.79 17.22 -20.13
C LYS A 29 14.62 16.51 -21.47
N TRP A 30 14.28 15.23 -21.45
CA TRP A 30 13.97 14.49 -22.66
C TRP A 30 12.83 13.48 -22.42
N ASP A 31 12.12 13.17 -23.49
CA ASP A 31 11.15 12.09 -23.58
C ASP A 31 11.31 11.40 -24.94
N GLU A 32 10.79 10.17 -25.07
CA GLU A 32 10.98 9.38 -26.31
C GLU A 32 10.17 9.95 -27.48
N ASP A 33 9.13 10.75 -27.22
CA ASP A 33 8.17 11.21 -28.22
C ASP A 33 8.55 12.59 -28.82
N SER A 34 9.32 13.42 -28.11
CA SER A 34 9.65 14.79 -28.52
C SER A 34 10.69 14.87 -29.63
N GLY A 35 11.53 13.84 -29.78
CA GLY A 35 12.66 13.83 -30.72
C GLY A 35 13.75 14.86 -30.41
N ALA A 36 13.67 15.59 -29.29
CA ALA A 36 14.61 16.66 -28.93
C ALA A 36 14.79 16.79 -27.41
N GLY A 37 16.01 17.10 -26.99
CA GLY A 37 16.31 17.46 -25.60
C GLY A 37 16.04 18.95 -25.34
N LEU A 38 15.30 19.25 -24.28
CA LEU A 38 14.98 20.61 -23.85
C LEU A 38 15.89 21.03 -22.67
N PRO A 39 16.77 22.02 -22.84
CA PRO A 39 17.55 22.55 -21.73
C PRO A 39 16.65 23.27 -20.73
N VAL A 40 16.73 22.88 -19.46
CA VAL A 40 15.91 23.40 -18.37
C VAL A 40 16.76 23.68 -17.14
N THR A 41 16.28 24.57 -16.28
CA THR A 41 16.79 24.70 -14.91
C THR A 41 15.79 24.03 -13.96
N LEU A 42 16.20 22.93 -13.33
CA LEU A 42 15.39 22.14 -12.41
C LEU A 42 15.54 22.69 -10.99
N ARG A 43 14.44 22.80 -10.25
CA ARG A 43 14.36 23.34 -8.89
C ARG A 43 13.32 22.62 -8.04
N VAL A 44 13.47 22.71 -6.73
CA VAL A 44 12.43 22.38 -5.74
C VAL A 44 12.08 23.64 -4.97
N ASP A 45 10.78 23.89 -4.73
CA ASP A 45 10.38 25.06 -3.95
C ASP A 45 10.83 24.93 -2.48
N PRO A 46 11.05 26.04 -1.75
CA PRO A 46 11.60 25.98 -0.39
C PRO A 46 10.77 25.17 0.63
N LYS A 47 9.48 24.92 0.37
CA LYS A 47 8.60 24.12 1.23
C LYS A 47 8.55 22.65 0.80
N GLY A 48 9.20 22.28 -0.30
CA GLY A 48 9.32 20.90 -0.77
C GLY A 48 8.03 20.32 -1.34
N PHE A 49 7.13 21.15 -1.88
CA PHE A 49 5.86 20.70 -2.45
C PHE A 49 5.95 20.31 -3.92
N PHE A 50 6.76 21.03 -4.69
CA PHE A 50 6.86 20.90 -6.14
C PHE A 50 8.31 20.80 -6.59
N LEU A 51 8.55 19.79 -7.44
CA LEU A 51 9.66 19.80 -8.38
C LEU A 51 9.20 20.64 -9.58
N PHE A 52 9.96 21.65 -9.99
CA PHE A 52 9.59 22.48 -11.12
C PHE A 52 10.80 22.80 -11.98
N TRP A 53 10.56 23.04 -13.26
CA TRP A 53 11.62 23.40 -14.19
C TRP A 53 11.20 24.55 -15.09
N THR A 54 12.20 25.36 -15.45
CA THR A 54 12.05 26.50 -16.34
C THR A 54 12.83 26.26 -17.61
N ASP A 55 12.18 26.40 -18.76
CA ASP A 55 12.80 26.29 -20.08
C ASP A 55 13.46 27.61 -20.53
N GLN A 56 13.98 27.63 -21.76
CA GLN A 56 14.59 28.84 -22.34
C GLN A 56 13.60 29.97 -22.63
N ASN A 57 12.31 29.66 -22.73
CA ASN A 57 11.23 30.64 -22.94
C ASN A 57 10.68 31.20 -21.62
N MET A 58 11.26 30.81 -20.48
CA MET A 58 10.80 31.13 -19.14
C MET A 58 9.44 30.53 -18.81
N GLU A 59 9.04 29.45 -19.50
CA GLU A 59 7.85 28.69 -19.17
C GLU A 59 8.13 27.73 -18.00
N VAL A 60 7.17 27.65 -17.07
CA VAL A 60 7.28 26.82 -15.86
C VAL A 60 6.35 25.63 -15.93
N GLU A 61 6.95 24.45 -15.93
CA GLU A 61 6.29 23.19 -15.64
C GLU A 61 6.61 22.75 -14.21
N MET A 62 5.71 21.98 -13.61
CA MET A 62 5.84 21.53 -12.23
C MET A 62 5.19 20.18 -12.04
N LEU A 63 5.77 19.42 -11.12
CA LEU A 63 5.33 18.11 -10.66
C LEU A 63 5.14 18.18 -9.15
N ASP A 64 3.99 17.70 -8.68
CA ASP A 64 3.71 17.54 -7.25
C ASP A 64 4.57 16.42 -6.68
N ILE A 65 5.46 16.74 -5.74
CA ILE A 65 6.39 15.79 -5.12
C ILE A 65 5.63 14.65 -4.43
N ALA A 66 4.43 14.91 -3.89
CA ALA A 66 3.61 13.89 -3.25
C ALA A 66 3.07 12.82 -4.23
N THR A 67 3.19 13.05 -5.54
CA THR A 67 2.80 12.08 -6.58
C THR A 67 3.99 11.33 -7.18
N ILE A 68 5.21 11.67 -6.77
CA ILE A 68 6.42 10.92 -7.15
C ILE A 68 6.38 9.56 -6.48
N ARG A 69 6.55 8.52 -7.28
CA ARG A 69 6.60 7.13 -6.83
C ARG A 69 8.03 6.61 -6.76
N ASP A 70 8.91 7.09 -7.63
CA ASP A 70 10.30 6.67 -7.61
C ASP A 70 11.22 7.72 -8.25
N VAL A 71 12.48 7.69 -7.86
CA VAL A 71 13.55 8.48 -8.48
C VAL A 71 14.76 7.56 -8.66
N ARG A 72 15.32 7.55 -9.87
CA ARG A 72 16.37 6.62 -10.29
C ARG A 72 17.52 7.35 -10.96
N THR A 73 18.73 6.85 -10.73
CA THR A 73 19.94 7.22 -11.47
C THR A 73 20.83 5.99 -11.67
N GLY A 74 21.94 6.15 -12.40
CA GLY A 74 22.86 5.04 -12.69
C GLY A 74 22.16 3.97 -13.51
N VAL A 75 22.49 2.70 -13.26
CA VAL A 75 21.98 1.55 -14.03
C VAL A 75 20.45 1.41 -14.05
N HIS A 76 19.75 2.10 -13.13
CA HIS A 76 18.29 2.09 -13.03
C HIS A 76 17.63 3.29 -13.73
N ALA A 77 18.42 4.26 -14.21
CA ALA A 77 17.91 5.36 -15.00
C ALA A 77 17.43 4.88 -16.37
N LYS A 78 16.42 5.54 -16.93
CA LYS A 78 16.09 5.35 -18.33
C LYS A 78 17.14 6.01 -19.20
N VAL A 79 17.44 5.38 -20.34
CA VAL A 79 18.27 5.95 -21.40
C VAL A 79 17.49 6.07 -22.69
N PRO A 80 17.74 7.13 -23.50
CA PRO A 80 17.05 7.27 -24.78
C PRO A 80 17.40 6.12 -25.71
N LYS A 81 16.36 5.52 -26.30
CA LYS A 81 16.55 4.50 -27.35
C LYS A 81 16.93 5.13 -28.68
N ASP A 82 16.40 6.31 -28.98
CA ASP A 82 16.71 7.05 -30.20
C ASP A 82 18.13 7.65 -30.16
N GLN A 83 18.92 7.41 -31.22
CA GLN A 83 20.31 7.83 -31.30
C GLN A 83 20.47 9.36 -31.40
N LYS A 84 19.52 10.08 -32.00
CA LYS A 84 19.57 11.54 -32.07
C LYS A 84 19.38 12.15 -30.69
N ILE A 85 18.40 11.68 -29.93
CA ILE A 85 18.19 12.11 -28.55
C ILE A 85 19.43 11.76 -27.72
N ARG A 86 19.95 10.54 -27.85
CA ARG A 86 21.17 10.09 -27.17
C ARG A 86 22.35 11.04 -27.41
N ASN A 87 22.55 11.49 -28.65
CA ASN A 87 23.61 12.45 -28.99
C ASN A 87 23.38 13.83 -28.36
N VAL A 88 22.12 14.27 -28.24
CA VAL A 88 21.76 15.56 -27.62
C VAL A 88 21.96 15.54 -26.11
N VAL A 89 21.59 14.45 -25.44
CA VAL A 89 21.69 14.33 -23.98
C VAL A 89 23.07 13.90 -23.50
N LEU A 90 23.98 13.52 -24.40
CA LEU A 90 25.35 13.17 -24.06
C LEU A 90 26.15 14.44 -23.74
N ILE A 91 26.04 14.89 -22.50
CA ILE A 91 26.67 16.11 -22.01
C ILE A 91 27.67 15.82 -20.89
N GLY A 92 28.73 16.63 -20.78
CA GLY A 92 29.78 16.48 -19.77
C GLY A 92 30.78 15.36 -20.08
N SER A 93 32.00 15.47 -19.52
CA SER A 93 33.14 14.60 -19.81
C SER A 93 33.33 13.42 -18.85
N GLN A 94 32.54 13.33 -17.78
CA GLN A 94 32.66 12.27 -16.77
C GLN A 94 31.40 11.43 -16.65
N GLY A 95 31.56 10.12 -16.43
CA GLY A 95 30.48 9.16 -16.19
C GLY A 95 29.70 8.74 -17.45
N SER A 96 29.00 7.61 -17.34
CA SER A 96 28.10 7.13 -18.39
C SER A 96 26.84 8.01 -18.49
N LEU A 97 26.04 7.81 -19.55
CA LEU A 97 24.79 8.58 -19.71
C LEU A 97 23.79 8.25 -18.58
N GLU A 98 23.71 6.98 -18.23
CA GLU A 98 22.92 6.40 -17.15
C GLU A 98 23.26 7.06 -15.81
N GLU A 99 24.57 7.16 -15.48
CA GLU A 99 25.07 7.79 -14.25
C GLU A 99 24.77 9.29 -14.15
N LYS A 100 24.49 9.95 -15.28
CA LYS A 100 24.16 11.38 -15.36
C LYS A 100 22.66 11.65 -15.51
N THR A 101 21.85 10.59 -15.61
CA THR A 101 20.41 10.71 -15.82
C THR A 101 19.67 10.54 -14.51
N VAL A 102 18.72 11.43 -14.26
CA VAL A 102 17.71 11.31 -13.21
C VAL A 102 16.38 11.00 -13.89
N THR A 103 15.81 9.83 -13.59
CA THR A 103 14.47 9.43 -14.02
C THR A 103 13.52 9.57 -12.84
N VAL A 104 12.52 10.43 -12.98
CA VAL A 104 11.45 10.60 -11.99
C VAL A 104 10.21 9.86 -12.48
N CYS A 105 9.75 8.89 -11.71
CA CYS A 105 8.52 8.14 -11.92
C CYS A 105 7.41 8.74 -11.03
N TYR A 106 6.27 9.08 -11.60
CA TYR A 106 5.15 9.68 -10.86
C TYR A 106 3.80 9.18 -11.38
N GLY A 107 2.78 9.16 -10.52
CA GLY A 107 1.47 8.64 -10.89
C GLY A 107 0.46 8.66 -9.75
N ALA A 108 -0.83 8.71 -10.11
CA ALA A 108 -1.92 8.68 -9.15
C ALA A 108 -2.15 7.28 -8.56
N ASP A 109 -1.77 6.23 -9.29
CA ASP A 109 -1.92 4.83 -8.92
C ASP A 109 -0.65 4.03 -9.28
N PHE A 110 -0.66 2.71 -9.03
CA PHE A 110 0.50 1.82 -9.23
C PHE A 110 0.72 1.39 -10.69
N VAL A 111 -0.27 1.62 -11.56
CA VAL A 111 -0.30 1.10 -12.93
C VAL A 111 0.00 2.21 -13.94
N ASN A 112 -0.70 3.33 -13.81
CA ASN A 112 -0.64 4.49 -14.68
C ASN A 112 0.47 5.45 -14.24
N VAL A 113 1.71 4.94 -14.29
CA VAL A 113 2.90 5.74 -13.97
C VAL A 113 3.47 6.40 -15.22
N THR A 114 3.91 7.64 -15.06
CA THR A 114 4.59 8.44 -16.07
C THR A 114 6.05 8.64 -15.67
N PHE A 115 6.92 8.83 -16.66
CA PHE A 115 8.35 9.06 -16.44
C PHE A 115 8.76 10.39 -17.05
N VAL A 116 9.53 11.18 -16.30
CA VAL A 116 10.24 12.35 -16.82
C VAL A 116 11.73 12.16 -16.58
N ASN A 117 12.55 12.41 -17.60
CA ASN A 117 13.97 12.14 -17.58
C ASN A 117 14.77 13.43 -17.74
N PHE A 118 15.81 13.57 -16.91
CA PHE A 118 16.67 14.74 -16.88
C PHE A 118 18.13 14.29 -16.93
N CYS A 119 18.90 14.73 -17.92
CA CYS A 119 20.34 14.47 -17.98
C CYS A 119 21.13 15.70 -17.52
N CYS A 120 22.10 15.53 -16.62
CA CYS A 120 23.02 16.58 -16.18
C CYS A 120 24.46 16.30 -16.64
N THR A 121 25.40 17.15 -16.25
CA THR A 121 26.80 17.06 -16.70
C THR A 121 27.69 16.18 -15.83
N ARG A 122 27.27 15.84 -14.61
CA ARG A 122 28.09 15.10 -13.63
C ARG A 122 27.26 14.10 -12.83
N LYS A 123 27.83 12.94 -12.55
CA LYS A 123 27.14 11.85 -11.82
C LYS A 123 26.82 12.16 -10.36
N ASP A 124 27.65 12.98 -9.69
CA ASP A 124 27.43 13.38 -8.30
C ASP A 124 26.18 14.27 -8.16
N ILE A 125 25.91 15.11 -9.17
CA ILE A 125 24.67 15.88 -9.27
C ILE A 125 23.47 14.95 -9.41
N ALA A 126 23.51 14.01 -10.36
CA ALA A 126 22.40 13.08 -10.57
C ALA A 126 22.08 12.24 -9.33
N GLN A 127 23.11 11.77 -8.63
CA GLN A 127 22.96 11.04 -7.36
C GLN A 127 22.35 11.92 -6.26
N MET A 128 22.85 13.14 -6.08
CA MET A 128 22.32 14.07 -5.07
C MET A 128 20.85 14.39 -5.34
N TRP A 129 20.48 14.72 -6.57
CA TRP A 129 19.10 14.97 -6.95
C TRP A 129 18.20 13.75 -6.74
N THR A 130 18.72 12.55 -7.03
CA THR A 130 17.99 11.30 -6.82
C THR A 130 17.71 11.04 -5.35
N ASP A 131 18.74 11.12 -4.50
CA ASP A 131 18.64 10.86 -3.07
C ASP A 131 17.70 11.88 -2.39
N GLU A 132 17.90 13.18 -2.66
CA GLU A 132 17.13 14.25 -2.02
C GLU A 132 15.67 14.27 -2.48
N LEU A 133 15.41 14.12 -3.78
CA LEU A 133 14.04 14.09 -4.30
C LEU A 133 13.28 12.87 -3.81
N PHE A 134 13.94 11.71 -3.72
CA PHE A 134 13.33 10.50 -3.16
C PHE A 134 12.99 10.68 -1.67
N ALA A 135 13.91 11.26 -0.89
CA ALA A 135 13.67 11.56 0.52
C ALA A 135 12.50 12.54 0.73
N LEU A 136 12.37 13.55 -0.14
CA LEU A 136 11.24 14.48 -0.12
C LEU A 136 9.91 13.80 -0.47
N ALA A 137 9.90 12.93 -1.48
CA ALA A 137 8.71 12.20 -1.93
C ALA A 137 8.18 11.20 -0.90
N TYR A 138 9.07 10.54 -0.16
CA TYR A 138 8.74 9.54 0.86
C TYR A 138 8.72 10.09 2.29
N ASN A 139 8.75 11.41 2.45
CA ASN A 139 8.42 12.04 3.71
C ASN A 139 6.89 11.97 3.93
N LEU A 140 6.45 11.30 4.99
CA LEU A 140 5.03 11.09 5.28
C LEU A 140 4.26 12.39 5.53
N ASN A 141 4.96 13.47 5.88
CA ASN A 141 4.35 14.80 5.99
C ASN A 141 3.83 15.30 4.64
N GLN A 142 4.34 14.82 3.49
CA GLN A 142 3.76 15.17 2.18
C GLN A 142 2.27 14.84 2.06
N LEU A 143 1.84 13.79 2.75
CA LEU A 143 0.48 13.25 2.69
C LEU A 143 -0.32 13.54 3.96
N ASN A 144 0.36 13.68 5.10
CA ASN A 144 -0.25 13.87 6.42
C ASN A 144 -0.09 15.29 6.98
N ASN A 145 0.31 16.24 6.13
CA ASN A 145 0.43 17.65 6.50
C ASN A 145 -0.90 18.23 7.02
N PRO A 146 -0.87 19.19 7.96
CA PRO A 146 -2.10 19.85 8.41
C PRO A 146 -2.69 20.72 7.28
N THR A 147 -3.99 21.05 7.38
CA THR A 147 -4.72 21.77 6.32
C THR A 147 -4.04 23.08 5.91
N ILE A 148 -3.44 23.81 6.85
CA ILE A 148 -2.74 25.06 6.55
C ILE A 148 -1.56 24.84 5.58
N LYS A 149 -0.86 23.70 5.66
CA LYS A 149 0.24 23.36 4.75
C LYS A 149 -0.27 23.03 3.34
N PHE A 150 -1.43 22.39 3.22
CA PHE A 150 -2.07 22.20 1.91
C PHE A 150 -2.55 23.52 1.29
N LEU A 151 -2.94 24.50 2.11
CA LEU A 151 -3.20 25.86 1.63
C LEU A 151 -1.92 26.57 1.18
N GLU A 152 -0.81 26.42 1.93
CA GLU A 152 0.49 26.93 1.50
C GLU A 152 0.92 26.31 0.17
N LYS A 153 0.69 25.00 -0.02
CA LYS A 153 0.93 24.31 -1.29
C LYS A 153 0.11 24.88 -2.44
N LEU A 154 -1.17 25.17 -2.21
CA LEU A 154 -2.02 25.81 -3.20
C LEU A 154 -1.54 27.23 -3.56
N HIS A 155 -1.11 28.00 -2.56
CA HIS A 155 -0.48 29.31 -2.75
C HIS A 155 0.81 29.21 -3.57
N THR A 156 1.74 28.32 -3.20
CA THR A 156 3.00 28.07 -3.93
C THR A 156 2.72 27.72 -5.40
N LYS A 157 1.73 26.85 -5.66
CA LYS A 157 1.33 26.49 -7.03
C LYS A 157 0.92 27.71 -7.86
N ILE A 158 0.17 28.64 -7.28
CA ILE A 158 -0.25 29.89 -7.94
C ILE A 158 0.98 30.78 -8.22
N VAL A 159 1.84 30.96 -7.22
CA VAL A 159 3.03 31.82 -7.31
C VAL A 159 4.01 31.31 -8.38
N LEU A 160 4.25 30.00 -8.45
CA LEU A 160 5.14 29.39 -9.43
C LEU A 160 4.63 29.49 -10.88
N LYS A 161 3.34 29.81 -11.09
CA LYS A 161 2.74 30.04 -12.41
C LYS A 161 2.77 31.51 -12.86
N ALA A 162 3.54 32.36 -12.18
CA ALA A 162 3.80 33.71 -12.65
C ALA A 162 4.52 33.70 -14.01
N ASP A 163 4.27 34.72 -14.82
CA ASP A 163 4.98 34.91 -16.08
C ASP A 163 6.44 35.37 -15.87
N LYS A 164 7.18 35.52 -16.97
CA LYS A 164 8.57 36.01 -16.98
C LYS A 164 8.81 37.37 -16.31
N SER A 165 7.76 38.16 -16.08
CA SER A 165 7.82 39.45 -15.37
C SER A 165 7.44 39.34 -13.89
N GLY A 166 7.28 38.12 -13.37
CA GLY A 166 6.86 37.87 -11.99
C GLY A 166 5.41 38.25 -11.73
N LYS A 167 4.57 38.23 -12.77
CA LYS A 167 3.14 38.59 -12.69
C LYS A 167 2.25 37.36 -12.80
N ILE A 168 1.30 37.26 -11.87
CA ILE A 168 0.30 36.20 -11.81
C ILE A 168 -0.97 36.73 -12.48
N LEU A 169 -1.43 36.05 -13.53
CA LEU A 169 -2.67 36.42 -14.21
C LEU A 169 -3.89 36.03 -13.36
N VAL A 170 -4.76 36.99 -13.04
CA VAL A 170 -5.95 36.77 -12.18
C VAL A 170 -6.85 35.66 -12.72
N LYS A 171 -7.02 35.59 -14.05
CA LYS A 171 -7.77 34.53 -14.72
C LYS A 171 -7.26 33.12 -14.39
N ASN A 172 -5.95 32.95 -14.14
CA ASN A 172 -5.38 31.65 -13.78
C ASN A 172 -5.76 31.27 -12.35
N ILE A 173 -5.81 32.24 -11.42
CA ILE A 173 -6.31 32.04 -10.07
C ILE A 173 -7.79 31.62 -10.13
N VAL A 174 -8.63 32.41 -10.82
CA VAL A 174 -10.07 32.12 -10.92
C VAL A 174 -10.35 30.72 -11.49
N ARG A 175 -9.60 30.30 -12.52
CA ARG A 175 -9.73 28.97 -13.13
C ARG A 175 -9.30 27.82 -12.23
N LEU A 176 -8.42 28.07 -11.25
CA LEU A 176 -7.97 27.04 -10.32
C LEU A 176 -9.06 26.65 -9.32
N PHE A 177 -9.97 27.58 -8.99
CA PHE A 177 -11.02 27.37 -7.99
C PHE A 177 -12.39 27.07 -8.60
N ALA A 178 -12.65 27.49 -9.84
CA ALA A 178 -13.97 27.34 -10.44
C ALA A 178 -13.94 27.24 -11.96
N GLN A 179 -14.73 26.30 -12.50
CA GLN A 179 -15.02 26.22 -13.94
C GLN A 179 -16.36 26.88 -14.30
N ASN A 180 -17.37 26.76 -13.44
CA ASN A 180 -18.71 27.30 -13.65
C ASN A 180 -18.74 28.83 -13.52
N LYS A 181 -19.60 29.50 -14.31
CA LYS A 181 -19.70 30.97 -14.35
C LYS A 181 -20.10 31.58 -13.01
N GLU A 182 -21.01 30.97 -12.25
CA GLU A 182 -21.45 31.51 -10.96
C GLU A 182 -20.38 31.36 -9.88
N ASP A 183 -19.71 30.21 -9.81
CA ASP A 183 -18.61 30.00 -8.87
C ASP A 183 -17.41 30.89 -9.20
N LYS A 184 -17.13 31.15 -10.49
CA LYS A 184 -16.13 32.16 -10.89
C LYS A 184 -16.45 33.54 -10.33
N LYS A 185 -17.71 33.98 -10.38
CA LYS A 185 -18.13 35.25 -9.77
C LYS A 185 -17.94 35.25 -8.25
N ARG A 186 -18.14 34.10 -7.57
CA ARG A 186 -17.86 33.97 -6.14
C ARG A 186 -16.37 34.14 -5.85
N VAL A 187 -15.51 33.54 -6.67
CA VAL A 187 -14.05 33.68 -6.56
C VAL A 187 -13.61 35.13 -6.82
N GLU A 188 -14.13 35.76 -7.87
CA GLU A 188 -13.88 37.18 -8.19
C GLU A 188 -14.33 38.12 -7.07
N LYS A 189 -15.52 37.86 -6.48
CA LYS A 189 -16.00 38.61 -5.31
C LYS A 189 -15.06 38.46 -4.12
N ALA A 190 -14.59 37.24 -3.85
CA ALA A 190 -13.69 36.98 -2.73
C ALA A 190 -12.31 37.64 -2.92
N LEU A 191 -11.80 37.67 -4.15
CA LEU A 191 -10.60 38.44 -4.50
C LEU A 191 -10.81 39.93 -4.21
N SER A 192 -11.94 40.51 -4.65
CA SER A 192 -12.27 41.92 -4.39
C SER A 192 -12.34 42.25 -2.90
N GLU A 193 -13.03 41.41 -2.11
CA GLU A 193 -13.17 41.60 -0.65
C GLU A 193 -11.82 41.50 0.08
N SER A 194 -10.84 40.82 -0.53
CA SER A 194 -9.48 40.67 -0.01
C SER A 194 -8.52 41.74 -0.54
N GLY A 195 -9.02 42.76 -1.25
CA GLY A 195 -8.21 43.85 -1.81
C GLY A 195 -7.39 43.45 -3.03
N LEU A 196 -7.70 42.34 -3.68
CA LEU A 196 -6.98 41.83 -4.85
C LEU A 196 -7.69 42.21 -6.16
N PRO A 197 -6.94 42.36 -7.27
CA PRO A 197 -7.51 42.65 -8.59
C PRO A 197 -8.46 41.55 -9.08
N THR A 198 -9.50 41.93 -9.82
CA THR A 198 -10.55 41.02 -10.32
C THR A 198 -10.70 41.00 -11.84
N GLY A 199 -10.08 41.93 -12.56
CA GLY A 199 -10.16 41.99 -14.01
C GLY A 199 -9.52 40.74 -14.63
N LYS A 200 -10.15 40.19 -15.66
CA LYS A 200 -9.70 38.96 -16.33
C LYS A 200 -8.27 39.05 -16.88
N ASN A 201 -7.83 40.25 -17.24
CA ASN A 201 -6.49 40.52 -17.76
C ASN A 201 -5.59 41.21 -16.72
N ASP A 202 -6.10 41.41 -15.50
CA ASP A 202 -5.33 42.00 -14.43
C ASP A 202 -4.25 41.01 -13.98
N THR A 203 -3.20 41.58 -13.42
CA THR A 203 -2.05 40.82 -12.92
C THR A 203 -1.72 41.22 -11.51
N ILE A 204 -1.22 40.26 -10.74
CA ILE A 204 -0.75 40.45 -9.37
C ILE A 204 0.75 40.17 -9.36
N SER A 205 1.57 41.10 -8.88
CA SER A 205 3.00 40.80 -8.68
C SER A 205 3.15 39.76 -7.58
N GLN A 206 4.07 38.79 -7.75
CA GLN A 206 4.38 37.79 -6.71
C GLN A 206 4.68 38.45 -5.34
N SER A 207 5.38 39.59 -5.34
CA SER A 207 5.69 40.33 -4.12
C SER A 207 4.45 40.81 -3.34
N LYS A 208 3.33 41.04 -4.03
CA LYS A 208 2.04 41.50 -3.48
C LYS A 208 1.02 40.37 -3.30
N PHE A 209 1.44 39.12 -3.44
CA PHE A 209 0.58 37.95 -3.26
C PHE A 209 1.28 36.98 -2.30
N GLN A 210 1.51 37.44 -1.07
CA GLN A 210 2.06 36.61 -0.01
C GLN A 210 1.00 35.66 0.55
N PHE A 211 1.42 34.72 1.39
CA PHE A 211 0.49 33.73 1.94
C PHE A 211 -0.65 34.36 2.75
N GLU A 212 -0.40 35.47 3.42
CA GLU A 212 -1.44 36.18 4.19
C GLU A 212 -2.52 36.81 3.30
N ASP A 213 -2.14 37.32 2.12
CA ASP A 213 -3.09 37.82 1.12
C ASP A 213 -3.94 36.66 0.58
N PHE A 214 -3.30 35.51 0.31
CA PHE A 214 -3.98 34.29 -0.10
C PHE A 214 -4.91 33.75 0.98
N PHE A 215 -4.50 33.79 2.25
CA PHE A 215 -5.31 33.30 3.37
C PHE A 215 -6.53 34.20 3.60
N ALA A 216 -6.39 35.52 3.45
CA ALA A 216 -7.52 36.44 3.46
C ALA A 216 -8.53 36.11 2.35
N PHE A 217 -8.04 35.87 1.13
CA PHE A 217 -8.84 35.38 0.00
C PHE A 217 -9.54 34.05 0.30
N TYR A 218 -8.82 33.07 0.85
CA TYR A 218 -9.38 31.77 1.22
C TYR A 218 -10.53 31.92 2.24
N LYS A 219 -10.36 32.76 3.26
CA LYS A 219 -11.41 33.00 4.27
C LYS A 219 -12.64 33.65 3.65
N SER A 220 -12.46 34.67 2.81
CA SER A 220 -13.56 35.34 2.11
C SER A 220 -14.29 34.39 1.15
N LEU A 221 -13.56 33.49 0.49
CA LEU A 221 -14.15 32.49 -0.42
C LEU A 221 -14.93 31.40 0.32
N THR A 222 -14.37 30.88 1.41
CA THR A 222 -14.92 29.69 2.10
C THR A 222 -15.93 30.00 3.17
N GLN A 223 -15.93 31.21 3.75
CA GLN A 223 -16.94 31.68 4.72
C GLN A 223 -17.35 30.60 5.73
N ARG A 224 -16.45 30.26 6.65
CA ARG A 224 -16.55 29.13 7.60
C ARG A 224 -17.62 29.34 8.70
N THR A 225 -18.88 29.50 8.31
CA THR A 225 -20.01 29.82 9.21
C THR A 225 -20.24 28.76 10.29
N GLU A 226 -19.96 27.50 10.00
CA GLU A 226 -20.03 26.39 10.96
C GLU A 226 -18.96 26.52 12.05
N VAL A 227 -17.74 26.92 11.69
CA VAL A 227 -16.67 27.19 12.66
C VAL A 227 -17.02 28.46 13.46
N GLN A 228 -17.62 29.46 12.83
CA GLN A 228 -18.06 30.68 13.52
C GLN A 228 -19.10 30.37 14.59
N LYS A 229 -20.03 29.44 14.34
CA LYS A 229 -21.01 28.99 15.34
C LYS A 229 -20.34 28.32 16.53
N ILE A 230 -19.34 27.45 16.28
CA ILE A 230 -18.56 26.80 17.35
C ILE A 230 -17.81 27.87 18.15
N PHE A 231 -17.10 28.78 17.48
CA PHE A 231 -16.39 29.87 18.15
C PHE A 231 -17.33 30.71 19.02
N ASN A 232 -18.47 31.14 18.50
CA ASN A 232 -19.46 31.93 19.25
C ASN A 232 -20.00 31.16 20.48
N SER A 233 -20.17 29.85 20.38
CA SER A 233 -20.56 29.00 21.51
C SER A 233 -19.47 28.92 22.58
N LEU A 234 -18.20 28.88 22.19
CA LEU A 234 -17.08 28.83 23.13
C LEU A 234 -16.82 30.19 23.81
N THR A 235 -17.18 31.29 23.16
CA THR A 235 -16.90 32.66 23.64
C THR A 235 -18.09 33.37 24.29
N ASP A 236 -19.26 32.72 24.38
CA ASP A 236 -20.52 33.39 24.74
C ASP A 236 -20.80 34.62 23.85
N ASN A 237 -20.59 34.48 22.55
CA ASN A 237 -20.70 35.54 21.53
C ASN A 237 -19.72 36.73 21.71
N LYS A 238 -18.70 36.61 22.56
CA LYS A 238 -17.61 37.59 22.64
C LYS A 238 -16.71 37.48 21.40
N PRO A 239 -16.03 38.57 20.99
CA PRO A 239 -15.19 38.57 19.78
C PRO A 239 -13.86 37.81 19.94
N HIS A 240 -13.59 37.26 21.12
CA HIS A 240 -12.35 36.56 21.44
C HIS A 240 -12.59 35.44 22.45
N LEU A 241 -11.78 34.40 22.35
CA LEU A 241 -11.62 33.31 23.29
C LEU A 241 -10.49 33.66 24.26
N SER A 242 -10.74 33.57 25.57
CA SER A 242 -9.69 33.76 26.57
C SER A 242 -8.79 32.52 26.67
N ALA A 243 -7.58 32.68 27.22
CA ALA A 243 -6.68 31.55 27.46
C ALA A 243 -7.31 30.45 28.35
N ASN A 244 -8.14 30.81 29.35
CA ASN A 244 -8.85 29.82 30.17
C ASN A 244 -9.88 29.04 29.34
N GLN A 245 -10.71 29.73 28.54
CA GLN A 245 -11.68 29.05 27.67
C GLN A 245 -10.99 28.16 26.62
N LEU A 246 -9.77 28.51 26.18
CA LEU A 246 -8.97 27.66 25.32
C LEU A 246 -8.46 26.41 26.05
N VAL A 247 -8.08 26.52 27.33
CA VAL A 247 -7.75 25.35 28.17
C VAL A 247 -8.94 24.40 28.24
N ASP A 248 -10.12 24.92 28.56
CA ASP A 248 -11.36 24.13 28.66
C ASP A 248 -11.64 23.42 27.32
N PHE A 249 -11.58 24.16 26.21
CA PHE A 249 -11.76 23.59 24.87
C PHE A 249 -10.77 22.46 24.54
N LEU A 250 -9.48 22.64 24.87
CA LEU A 250 -8.45 21.64 24.61
C LEU A 250 -8.67 20.37 25.43
N ASN A 251 -9.06 20.51 26.69
CA ASN A 251 -9.18 19.39 27.63
C ASN A 251 -10.53 18.66 27.55
N ASP A 252 -11.61 19.38 27.24
CA ASP A 252 -12.96 18.84 27.27
C ASP A 252 -13.50 18.45 25.89
N VAL A 253 -13.03 19.12 24.82
CA VAL A 253 -13.53 18.91 23.45
C VAL A 253 -12.50 18.21 22.57
N GLN A 254 -11.24 18.64 22.61
CA GLN A 254 -10.20 18.12 21.71
C GLN A 254 -9.45 16.89 22.25
N ARG A 255 -9.53 16.61 23.55
CA ARG A 255 -8.80 15.51 24.18
C ARG A 255 -9.54 14.17 24.01
N ASP A 256 -8.80 13.12 23.64
CA ASP A 256 -9.31 11.75 23.77
C ASP A 256 -9.40 11.38 25.26
N PRO A 257 -10.60 11.13 25.82
CA PRO A 257 -10.78 10.86 27.25
C PRO A 257 -10.14 9.53 27.71
N ARG A 258 -9.75 8.65 26.78
CA ARG A 258 -9.10 7.37 27.08
C ARG A 258 -7.60 7.51 27.36
N LEU A 259 -7.00 8.64 26.99
CA LEU A 259 -5.56 8.85 27.19
C LEU A 259 -5.24 9.00 28.67
N ASN A 260 -4.21 8.29 29.13
CA ASN A 260 -3.70 8.38 30.48
C ASN A 260 -3.18 9.81 30.78
N GLU A 261 -3.61 10.42 31.88
CA GLU A 261 -3.29 11.81 32.25
C GLU A 261 -1.82 12.04 32.63
N ILE A 262 -1.09 11.00 33.04
CA ILE A 262 0.33 11.11 33.37
C ILE A 262 1.17 11.10 32.09
N LEU A 263 0.84 10.20 31.15
CA LEU A 263 1.53 10.11 29.86
C LEU A 263 1.11 11.23 28.89
N HIS A 264 -0.12 11.72 29.03
CA HIS A 264 -0.69 12.81 28.24
C HIS A 264 -1.34 13.85 29.17
N PRO A 265 -0.50 14.73 29.78
CA PRO A 265 -0.96 15.77 30.68
C PRO A 265 -2.02 16.68 30.05
N TYR A 266 -2.94 17.15 30.88
CA TYR A 266 -3.90 18.18 30.50
C TYR A 266 -3.18 19.44 30.04
N ALA A 267 -3.76 20.12 29.05
CA ALA A 267 -3.31 21.44 28.66
C ALA A 267 -3.49 22.40 29.84
N ASP A 268 -2.47 23.20 30.12
CA ASP A 268 -2.51 24.24 31.14
C ASP A 268 -2.60 25.64 30.52
N ILE A 269 -2.68 26.66 31.38
CA ILE A 269 -2.77 28.05 30.93
C ILE A 269 -1.55 28.50 30.14
N GLN A 270 -0.38 27.91 30.39
CA GLN A 270 0.84 28.25 29.67
C GLN A 270 0.78 27.71 28.25
N ARG A 271 0.35 26.45 28.08
CA ARG A 271 0.11 25.84 26.77
C ARG A 271 -0.90 26.64 25.95
N ALA A 272 -2.00 27.08 26.57
CA ALA A 272 -2.98 27.93 25.89
C ALA A 272 -2.36 29.27 25.44
N LYS A 273 -1.55 29.92 26.28
CA LYS A 273 -0.83 31.16 25.90
C LYS A 273 0.15 30.94 24.76
N ASP A 274 0.85 29.81 24.74
CA ASP A 274 1.79 29.48 23.68
C ASP A 274 1.07 29.29 22.35
N LEU A 275 -0.07 28.57 22.33
CA LEU A 275 -0.92 28.43 21.15
C LEU A 275 -1.45 29.79 20.66
N ILE A 276 -1.89 30.66 21.57
CA ILE A 276 -2.34 32.02 21.24
C ILE A 276 -1.18 32.82 20.63
N LYS A 277 0.02 32.73 21.21
CA LYS A 277 1.21 33.40 20.66
C LYS A 277 1.57 32.90 19.27
N THR A 278 1.35 31.62 18.98
CA THR A 278 1.62 31.03 17.66
C THR A 278 0.57 31.44 16.62
N TYR A 279 -0.72 31.40 16.96
CA TYR A 279 -1.80 31.51 15.98
C TYR A 279 -2.53 32.87 15.95
N GLU A 280 -2.42 33.69 16.99
CA GLU A 280 -2.99 35.04 16.99
C GLU A 280 -2.01 36.05 16.38
N TYR A 281 -2.39 36.63 15.24
CA TYR A 281 -1.54 37.60 14.53
C TYR A 281 -1.83 39.04 14.95
N ASN A 282 -3.02 39.31 15.51
CA ASN A 282 -3.33 40.61 16.08
C ASN A 282 -2.59 40.80 17.41
N LYS A 283 -1.56 41.66 17.39
CA LYS A 283 -0.69 41.92 18.54
C LYS A 283 -1.44 42.42 19.78
N TYR A 284 -2.55 43.14 19.61
CA TYR A 284 -3.37 43.59 20.73
C TYR A 284 -4.00 42.40 21.48
N HIS A 285 -4.60 41.46 20.76
CA HIS A 285 -5.21 40.27 21.36
C HIS A 285 -4.15 39.29 21.89
N GLN A 286 -3.07 39.11 21.14
CA GLN A 286 -1.94 38.27 21.56
C GLN A 286 -1.36 38.72 22.92
N GLN A 287 -1.11 40.02 23.11
CA GLN A 287 -0.59 40.57 24.38
C GLN A 287 -1.54 40.35 25.56
N ARG A 288 -2.85 40.26 25.30
CA ARG A 288 -3.89 40.04 26.31
C ARG A 288 -4.22 38.55 26.51
N SER A 289 -3.47 37.63 25.87
CA SER A 289 -3.77 36.20 25.87
C SER A 289 -5.21 35.90 25.41
N GLN A 290 -5.61 36.55 24.31
CA GLN A 290 -6.91 36.41 23.67
C GLN A 290 -6.74 35.87 22.25
N LEU A 291 -7.59 34.92 21.85
CA LEU A 291 -7.62 34.33 20.51
C LEU A 291 -8.87 34.80 19.77
N THR A 292 -8.70 35.46 18.63
CA THR A 292 -9.80 35.84 17.74
C THR A 292 -10.29 34.64 16.93
N PHE A 293 -11.40 34.81 16.20
CA PHE A 293 -11.88 33.79 15.25
C PHE A 293 -10.80 33.38 14.24
N ASP A 294 -10.02 34.35 13.75
CA ASP A 294 -8.94 34.10 12.79
C ASP A 294 -7.85 33.22 13.40
N GLY A 295 -7.43 33.52 14.63
CA GLY A 295 -6.46 32.70 15.35
C GLY A 295 -6.99 31.30 15.67
N PHE A 296 -8.27 31.19 16.03
CA PHE A 296 -8.93 29.90 16.27
C PHE A 296 -9.03 29.04 15.00
N LEU A 297 -9.39 29.64 13.87
CA LEU A 297 -9.42 28.95 12.59
C LEU A 297 -8.03 28.45 12.18
N ARG A 298 -6.98 29.26 12.41
CA ARG A 298 -5.59 28.84 12.18
C ARG A 298 -5.20 27.66 13.06
N PHE A 299 -5.53 27.71 14.35
CA PHE A 299 -5.30 26.60 15.29
C PHE A 299 -5.96 25.30 14.78
N LEU A 300 -7.25 25.35 14.41
CA LEU A 300 -7.99 24.17 13.94
C LEU A 300 -7.36 23.52 12.69
N MET A 301 -6.66 24.32 11.88
CA MET A 301 -6.03 23.91 10.62
C MET A 301 -4.53 23.58 10.76
N SER A 302 -4.00 23.61 11.98
CA SER A 302 -2.56 23.54 12.26
C SER A 302 -2.07 22.16 12.68
N GLU A 303 -0.76 22.02 12.83
CA GLU A 303 -0.09 20.83 13.36
C GLU A 303 -0.37 20.57 14.85
N ASP A 304 -0.86 21.58 15.59
CA ASP A 304 -1.26 21.44 16.99
C ASP A 304 -2.69 20.88 17.16
N ASN A 305 -3.42 20.65 16.05
CA ASN A 305 -4.73 20.03 16.05
C ASN A 305 -4.85 18.88 15.01
N PRO A 306 -3.95 17.88 15.03
CA PRO A 306 -3.97 16.81 14.05
C PRO A 306 -5.08 15.80 14.36
N ILE A 307 -5.71 15.24 13.32
CA ILE A 307 -6.68 14.15 13.48
C ILE A 307 -6.04 12.85 14.01
N VAL A 308 -4.79 12.60 13.62
CA VAL A 308 -3.98 11.45 14.03
C VAL A 308 -2.68 11.97 14.61
N ALA A 309 -2.31 11.50 15.81
CA ALA A 309 -1.03 11.88 16.42
C ALA A 309 0.14 11.43 15.52
N PRO A 310 1.14 12.29 15.24
CA PRO A 310 2.27 11.95 14.37
C PRO A 310 3.04 10.69 14.81
N SER A 311 3.08 10.40 16.11
CA SER A 311 3.71 9.18 16.64
C SER A 311 3.04 7.88 16.18
N LYS A 312 1.78 7.91 15.73
CA LYS A 312 1.10 6.73 15.16
C LYS A 312 1.50 6.46 13.71
N LEU A 313 1.90 7.51 12.99
CA LEU A 313 2.46 7.36 11.65
C LEU A 313 3.92 6.91 11.71
N ASP A 314 4.61 7.14 12.84
CA ASP A 314 5.98 6.69 13.03
C ASP A 314 6.06 5.19 13.37
N LEU A 315 7.27 4.63 13.34
CA LEU A 315 7.53 3.24 13.73
C LEU A 315 7.29 3.11 15.24
N CYS A 316 6.08 2.70 15.61
CA CYS A 316 5.58 2.72 16.98
C CYS A 316 5.17 1.36 17.52
N ASP A 317 5.01 0.37 16.65
CA ASP A 317 4.77 -1.00 17.09
C ASP A 317 6.08 -1.69 17.49
N ASP A 318 5.97 -2.64 18.41
CA ASP A 318 7.08 -3.52 18.79
C ASP A 318 7.43 -4.44 17.61
N MET A 319 8.66 -4.36 17.11
CA MET A 319 9.15 -5.12 15.96
C MET A 319 9.95 -6.36 16.35
N GLU A 320 9.98 -6.71 17.64
CA GLU A 320 10.69 -7.86 18.24
C GLU A 320 9.78 -9.07 18.52
N GLN A 321 8.51 -9.03 18.11
CA GLN A 321 7.59 -10.17 18.24
C GLN A 321 7.79 -11.17 17.08
N PRO A 322 7.42 -12.46 17.23
CA PRO A 322 7.50 -13.44 16.14
C PRO A 322 6.78 -12.98 14.86
N LEU A 323 7.27 -13.38 13.68
CA LEU A 323 6.69 -12.96 12.39
C LEU A 323 5.17 -13.25 12.27
N ALA A 324 4.67 -14.33 12.89
CA ALA A 324 3.25 -14.66 12.92
C ALA A 324 2.39 -13.64 13.68
N HIS A 325 2.97 -12.72 14.44
CA HIS A 325 2.29 -11.72 15.24
C HIS A 325 1.98 -10.42 14.48
N TYR A 326 2.25 -10.32 13.19
CA TYR A 326 2.01 -9.11 12.39
C TYR A 326 1.02 -9.35 11.25
N PHE A 327 0.22 -8.35 10.93
CA PHE A 327 -0.36 -8.22 9.60
C PHE A 327 0.73 -7.72 8.64
N ILE A 328 0.81 -8.33 7.46
CA ILE A 328 1.89 -8.12 6.50
C ILE A 328 1.27 -7.70 5.17
N ASN A 329 1.64 -6.52 4.68
CA ASN A 329 1.11 -5.96 3.44
C ASN A 329 1.45 -6.87 2.25
N SER A 330 0.45 -7.41 1.55
CA SER A 330 0.62 -8.54 0.64
C SER A 330 -0.07 -8.32 -0.71
N SER A 331 0.64 -8.64 -1.79
CA SER A 331 0.15 -8.56 -3.17
C SER A 331 -0.12 -9.97 -3.73
N HIS A 332 -1.18 -10.07 -4.53
CA HIS A 332 -1.55 -11.24 -5.32
C HIS A 332 -1.30 -10.98 -6.80
N ASN A 333 -0.78 -11.98 -7.53
CA ASN A 333 -0.41 -11.92 -8.93
C ASN A 333 0.28 -10.59 -9.28
N THR A 334 1.34 -10.25 -8.53
CA THR A 334 1.94 -8.91 -8.50
C THR A 334 2.31 -8.40 -9.89
N TYR A 335 2.68 -9.30 -10.80
CA TYR A 335 3.05 -8.97 -12.18
C TYR A 335 1.92 -8.37 -13.01
N LEU A 336 0.64 -8.55 -12.66
CA LEU A 336 -0.50 -8.09 -13.45
C LEU A 336 -0.81 -6.60 -13.23
N THR A 337 -1.12 -5.93 -14.34
CA THR A 337 -1.51 -4.49 -14.36
C THR A 337 -2.97 -4.27 -14.76
N GLY A 338 -3.77 -5.34 -14.86
CA GLY A 338 -5.19 -5.24 -15.21
C GLY A 338 -5.92 -6.56 -15.02
N HIS A 339 -6.75 -6.91 -16.01
CA HIS A 339 -7.57 -8.13 -16.05
C HIS A 339 -6.74 -9.42 -15.98
N GLN A 340 -7.22 -10.44 -15.27
CA GLN A 340 -6.48 -11.70 -15.03
C GLN A 340 -6.23 -12.49 -16.32
N ILE A 341 -7.12 -12.41 -17.32
CA ILE A 341 -7.04 -13.25 -18.53
C ILE A 341 -6.41 -12.51 -19.74
N THR A 342 -6.59 -11.19 -19.80
CA THR A 342 -6.34 -10.37 -21.00
C THR A 342 -5.55 -9.10 -20.69
N GLY A 343 -5.16 -8.91 -19.43
CA GLY A 343 -4.35 -7.79 -19.00
C GLY A 343 -2.90 -7.89 -19.47
N LYS A 344 -2.05 -7.04 -18.92
CA LYS A 344 -0.60 -7.04 -19.20
C LYS A 344 0.18 -7.43 -17.96
N SER A 345 1.28 -8.13 -18.16
CA SER A 345 2.33 -8.28 -17.15
C SER A 345 3.30 -7.10 -17.20
N SER A 346 3.88 -6.73 -16.06
CA SER A 346 4.88 -5.67 -15.98
C SER A 346 5.95 -6.00 -14.94
N VAL A 347 7.19 -5.61 -15.23
CA VAL A 347 8.28 -5.60 -14.23
C VAL A 347 8.10 -4.42 -13.27
N GLU A 348 7.57 -3.29 -13.75
CA GLU A 348 7.48 -2.05 -12.99
C GLU A 348 6.53 -2.15 -11.78
N ILE A 349 5.46 -2.93 -11.88
CA ILE A 349 4.48 -3.10 -10.79
C ILE A 349 5.09 -3.75 -9.53
N TYR A 350 6.16 -4.55 -9.67
CA TYR A 350 6.92 -5.04 -8.52
C TYR A 350 7.61 -3.90 -7.78
N ARG A 351 8.26 -2.98 -8.51
CA ARG A 351 8.86 -1.77 -7.91
C ARG A 351 7.79 -0.96 -7.19
N GLN A 352 6.69 -0.66 -7.87
CA GLN A 352 5.59 0.15 -7.33
C GLN A 352 4.97 -0.46 -6.08
N SER A 353 4.76 -1.79 -6.06
CA SER A 353 4.21 -2.49 -4.91
C SER A 353 5.18 -2.43 -3.70
N LEU A 354 6.47 -2.71 -3.91
CA LEU A 354 7.47 -2.67 -2.84
C LEU A 354 7.67 -1.25 -2.30
N LEU A 355 7.72 -0.25 -3.19
CA LEU A 355 7.79 1.17 -2.86
C LEU A 355 6.59 1.64 -2.03
N ALA A 356 5.40 1.11 -2.29
CA ALA A 356 4.19 1.33 -1.49
C ALA A 356 4.21 0.63 -0.12
N GLY A 357 5.31 -0.04 0.25
CA GLY A 357 5.45 -0.74 1.53
C GLY A 357 4.92 -2.17 1.51
N CYS A 358 4.58 -2.75 0.35
CA CYS A 358 4.23 -4.17 0.25
C CYS A 358 5.42 -5.05 0.63
N ARG A 359 5.20 -6.11 1.42
CA ARG A 359 6.24 -7.00 1.98
C ARG A 359 6.05 -8.45 1.57
N CYS A 360 5.00 -8.79 0.84
CA CYS A 360 4.85 -10.10 0.20
C CYS A 360 4.41 -9.92 -1.26
N VAL A 361 5.21 -10.37 -2.20
CA VAL A 361 4.91 -10.30 -3.65
C VAL A 361 4.90 -11.70 -4.26
N GLU A 362 4.12 -11.88 -5.32
CA GLU A 362 3.90 -13.19 -5.96
C GLU A 362 4.55 -13.26 -7.35
N LEU A 363 5.17 -14.41 -7.64
CA LEU A 363 5.89 -14.69 -8.88
C LEU A 363 5.48 -16.07 -9.41
N ASP A 364 4.81 -16.09 -10.56
CA ASP A 364 4.34 -17.31 -11.21
C ASP A 364 5.34 -17.72 -12.28
N PHE A 365 6.24 -18.64 -11.93
CA PHE A 365 7.31 -19.08 -12.81
C PHE A 365 6.84 -20.13 -13.81
N TRP A 366 7.09 -19.87 -15.08
CA TRP A 366 6.81 -20.78 -16.19
C TRP A 366 8.05 -21.02 -17.05
N ASN A 367 8.05 -22.16 -17.75
CA ASN A 367 9.12 -22.48 -18.70
C ASN A 367 9.09 -21.52 -19.88
N GLY A 368 10.12 -20.69 -20.05
CA GLY A 368 10.24 -19.88 -21.26
C GLY A 368 10.84 -20.66 -22.44
N ARG A 369 10.58 -20.16 -23.64
CA ARG A 369 10.90 -20.81 -24.92
C ARG A 369 12.41 -20.92 -25.20
N THR A 370 13.20 -20.03 -24.64
CA THR A 370 14.66 -19.92 -24.87
C THR A 370 15.49 -20.48 -23.71
N GLU A 371 14.96 -21.48 -23.00
CA GLU A 371 15.54 -22.02 -21.76
C GLU A 371 15.68 -21.00 -20.61
N GLU A 372 15.07 -19.82 -20.74
CA GLU A 372 15.01 -18.80 -19.70
C GLU A 372 13.67 -18.87 -18.97
N PRO A 373 13.64 -18.81 -17.63
CA PRO A 373 12.38 -18.75 -16.89
C PRO A 373 11.66 -17.43 -17.17
N VAL A 374 10.33 -17.49 -17.22
CA VAL A 374 9.46 -16.34 -17.43
C VAL A 374 8.42 -16.25 -16.32
N ILE A 375 7.79 -15.09 -16.19
CA ILE A 375 6.65 -14.87 -15.31
C ILE A 375 5.41 -14.58 -16.15
N VAL A 376 4.34 -15.34 -15.93
CA VAL A 376 3.08 -15.22 -16.66
C VAL A 376 1.94 -15.89 -15.90
N HIS A 377 0.71 -15.41 -16.11
CA HIS A 377 -0.48 -16.14 -15.68
C HIS A 377 -0.77 -17.28 -16.66
N GLY A 378 -0.51 -18.53 -16.24
CA GLY A 378 -0.60 -19.72 -17.08
C GLY A 378 -1.95 -19.89 -17.79
N TYR A 379 -1.92 -20.44 -19.00
CA TYR A 379 -3.13 -20.74 -19.80
C TYR A 379 -4.04 -19.53 -20.08
N THR A 380 -3.51 -18.31 -20.02
CA THR A 380 -4.23 -17.07 -20.37
C THR A 380 -3.62 -16.37 -21.60
N PHE A 381 -4.15 -15.20 -21.96
CA PHE A 381 -3.62 -14.35 -23.04
C PHE A 381 -2.68 -13.25 -22.52
N VAL A 382 -2.33 -13.28 -21.23
CA VAL A 382 -1.43 -12.30 -20.64
C VAL A 382 -0.01 -12.52 -21.19
N PRO A 383 0.69 -11.47 -21.66
CA PRO A 383 2.08 -11.58 -22.10
C PRO A 383 3.02 -11.98 -20.96
N GLU A 384 4.03 -12.78 -21.29
CA GLU A 384 5.10 -13.16 -20.37
C GLU A 384 6.14 -12.02 -20.18
N ILE A 385 6.79 -11.98 -19.02
CA ILE A 385 7.91 -11.08 -18.72
C ILE A 385 9.13 -11.88 -18.23
N SER A 386 10.32 -11.31 -18.37
CA SER A 386 11.56 -11.95 -17.93
C SER A 386 11.59 -12.13 -16.41
N ALA A 387 11.79 -13.36 -15.95
CA ALA A 387 11.99 -13.66 -14.54
C ALA A 387 13.19 -12.90 -13.95
N ARG A 388 14.29 -12.82 -14.71
CA ARG A 388 15.50 -12.14 -14.30
C ARG A 388 15.27 -10.64 -14.06
N GLU A 389 14.59 -9.96 -14.99
CA GLU A 389 14.29 -8.53 -14.85
C GLU A 389 13.38 -8.25 -13.65
N VAL A 390 12.45 -9.16 -13.35
CA VAL A 390 11.61 -9.07 -12.14
C VAL A 390 12.45 -9.20 -10.87
N LEU A 391 13.35 -10.18 -10.80
CA LEU A 391 14.23 -10.35 -9.63
C LEU A 391 15.16 -9.13 -9.45
N GLU A 392 15.71 -8.58 -10.53
CA GLU A 392 16.51 -7.35 -10.51
C GLU A 392 15.70 -6.13 -10.03
N ALA A 393 14.44 -6.00 -10.47
CA ALA A 393 13.54 -4.94 -10.01
C ALA A 393 13.17 -5.06 -8.52
N ILE A 394 12.99 -6.29 -8.03
CA ILE A 394 12.78 -6.57 -6.61
C ILE A 394 14.02 -6.19 -5.81
N ALA A 395 15.22 -6.61 -6.24
CA ALA A 395 16.48 -6.27 -5.56
C ALA A 395 16.72 -4.76 -5.46
N GLU A 396 16.38 -4.02 -6.51
CA GLU A 396 16.46 -2.56 -6.54
C GLU A 396 15.52 -1.89 -5.52
N SER A 397 14.30 -2.42 -5.37
CA SER A 397 13.21 -1.69 -4.69
C SER A 397 12.87 -2.21 -3.30
N ALA A 398 13.26 -3.45 -2.97
CA ALA A 398 12.81 -4.18 -1.79
C ALA A 398 12.94 -3.36 -0.50
N PHE A 399 14.04 -2.63 -0.34
CA PHE A 399 14.35 -1.93 0.91
C PHE A 399 14.43 -0.40 0.78
N LYS A 400 13.95 0.21 -0.31
CA LYS A 400 13.99 1.68 -0.47
C LYS A 400 13.11 2.41 0.54
N THR A 401 11.97 1.81 0.90
CA THR A 401 10.93 2.43 1.74
C THR A 401 10.61 1.66 3.01
N SER A 402 11.18 0.47 3.21
CA SER A 402 11.07 -0.29 4.45
C SER A 402 12.28 -1.21 4.61
N ASP A 403 12.87 -1.26 5.80
CA ASP A 403 14.01 -2.13 6.11
C ASP A 403 13.59 -3.57 6.45
N PHE A 404 12.29 -3.81 6.62
CA PHE A 404 11.77 -5.10 7.11
C PHE A 404 11.67 -6.15 6.01
N PRO A 405 11.68 -7.45 6.37
CA PRO A 405 11.81 -8.53 5.40
C PRO A 405 10.74 -8.53 4.31
N VAL A 406 11.13 -9.02 3.14
CA VAL A 406 10.25 -9.25 1.99
C VAL A 406 10.10 -10.75 1.76
N ILE A 407 8.86 -11.22 1.62
CA ILE A 407 8.53 -12.61 1.27
C ILE A 407 8.23 -12.68 -0.23
N LEU A 408 8.89 -13.60 -0.94
CA LEU A 408 8.58 -13.90 -2.33
C LEU A 408 7.75 -15.20 -2.38
N SER A 409 6.48 -15.07 -2.74
CA SER A 409 5.57 -16.21 -2.96
C SER A 409 5.79 -16.75 -4.36
N PHE A 410 6.49 -17.87 -4.48
CA PHE A 410 6.67 -18.54 -5.77
C PHE A 410 5.50 -19.49 -6.02
N GLU A 411 4.92 -19.39 -7.22
CA GLU A 411 4.11 -20.44 -7.84
C GLU A 411 4.95 -21.03 -8.99
N ASN A 412 5.42 -22.27 -8.85
CA ASN A 412 6.48 -22.80 -9.71
C ASN A 412 5.97 -23.90 -10.65
N HIS A 413 6.01 -23.63 -11.95
CA HIS A 413 5.70 -24.59 -13.02
C HIS A 413 6.90 -24.90 -13.92
N CYS A 414 8.10 -24.49 -13.52
CA CYS A 414 9.32 -24.73 -14.27
C CYS A 414 9.78 -26.19 -14.15
N ASN A 415 10.47 -26.66 -15.19
CA ASN A 415 11.23 -27.91 -15.15
C ASN A 415 12.49 -27.77 -14.27
N PRO A 416 13.11 -28.87 -13.81
CA PRO A 416 14.25 -28.81 -12.88
C PRO A 416 15.42 -27.93 -13.34
N ARG A 417 15.72 -27.90 -14.65
CA ARG A 417 16.81 -27.09 -15.21
C ARG A 417 16.52 -25.60 -15.08
N GLN A 418 15.30 -25.16 -15.37
CA GLN A 418 14.92 -23.75 -15.18
C GLN A 418 14.73 -23.40 -13.70
N GLN A 419 14.30 -24.34 -12.85
CA GLN A 419 14.29 -24.13 -11.39
C GLN A 419 15.70 -23.89 -10.83
N ALA A 420 16.72 -24.62 -11.31
CA ALA A 420 18.10 -24.37 -10.95
C ALA A 420 18.57 -22.99 -11.40
N LYS A 421 18.18 -22.53 -12.60
CA LYS A 421 18.43 -21.14 -13.05
C LYS A 421 17.77 -20.11 -12.15
N ILE A 422 16.50 -20.30 -11.75
CA ILE A 422 15.81 -19.39 -10.82
C ILE A 422 16.57 -19.31 -9.49
N ALA A 423 17.01 -20.45 -8.95
CA ALA A 423 17.77 -20.47 -7.70
C ALA A 423 19.12 -19.74 -7.83
N ASN A 424 19.81 -19.89 -8.97
CA ASN A 424 21.05 -19.15 -9.24
C ASN A 424 20.79 -17.65 -9.40
N TYR A 425 19.75 -17.25 -10.13
CA TYR A 425 19.34 -15.84 -10.21
C TYR A 425 19.04 -15.26 -8.83
N CYS A 426 18.35 -15.98 -7.95
CA CYS A 426 18.12 -15.51 -6.59
C CYS A 426 19.44 -15.28 -5.83
N ARG A 427 20.40 -16.22 -5.90
CA ARG A 427 21.70 -16.07 -5.23
C ARG A 427 22.52 -14.91 -5.81
N ASP A 428 22.60 -14.84 -7.13
CA ASP A 428 23.42 -13.86 -7.84
C ASP A 428 22.88 -12.43 -7.69
N ILE A 429 21.56 -12.26 -7.81
CA ILE A 429 20.92 -10.94 -7.81
C ILE A 429 20.70 -10.43 -6.38
N PHE A 430 20.23 -11.29 -5.47
CA PHE A 430 19.93 -10.85 -4.09
C PHE A 430 21.15 -10.86 -3.19
N GLY A 431 22.16 -11.71 -3.46
CA GLY A 431 23.37 -11.80 -2.65
C GLY A 431 23.04 -11.93 -1.16
N ASP A 432 23.61 -11.03 -0.34
CA ASP A 432 23.41 -11.00 1.11
C ASP A 432 21.96 -10.69 1.54
N MET A 433 21.12 -10.16 0.65
CA MET A 433 19.70 -9.96 0.96
C MET A 433 18.96 -11.30 1.02
N LEU A 434 19.41 -12.34 0.32
CA LEU A 434 18.75 -13.64 0.36
C LEU A 434 18.95 -14.31 1.71
N LEU A 435 17.84 -14.74 2.33
CA LEU A 435 17.89 -15.63 3.49
C LEU A 435 17.84 -17.08 3.02
N ASP A 436 19.01 -17.65 2.76
CA ASP A 436 19.17 -19.01 2.23
C ASP A 436 19.36 -20.08 3.32
N ARG A 437 19.52 -19.68 4.59
CA ARG A 437 19.63 -20.57 5.74
C ARG A 437 18.88 -20.01 6.96
N PRO A 438 18.42 -20.89 7.87
CA PRO A 438 17.93 -20.46 9.18
C PRO A 438 18.98 -19.67 9.96
N LEU A 439 18.52 -18.86 10.89
CA LEU A 439 19.36 -18.12 11.82
C LEU A 439 19.80 -19.08 12.92
N ASP A 440 21.01 -18.91 13.43
CA ASP A 440 21.53 -19.75 14.51
C ASP A 440 20.63 -19.73 15.76
N SER A 441 19.98 -18.58 16.02
CA SER A 441 19.06 -18.38 17.13
C SER A 441 17.66 -18.98 16.91
N HIS A 442 17.28 -19.31 15.67
CA HIS A 442 15.92 -19.75 15.31
C HIS A 442 16.02 -20.94 14.34
N GLN A 443 16.55 -22.07 14.82
CA GLN A 443 16.60 -23.30 14.03
C GLN A 443 15.20 -23.85 13.76
N LEU A 444 15.06 -24.60 12.65
CA LEU A 444 13.77 -25.12 12.18
C LEU A 444 13.35 -26.39 12.95
N GLU A 445 13.02 -26.21 14.23
CA GLU A 445 12.59 -27.29 15.12
C GLU A 445 11.13 -27.14 15.54
N PRO A 446 10.41 -28.24 15.84
CA PRO A 446 9.07 -28.17 16.41
C PRO A 446 9.04 -27.36 17.71
N GLY A 447 8.11 -26.41 17.81
CA GLY A 447 7.94 -25.48 18.92
C GLY A 447 8.83 -24.23 18.88
N GLY A 448 9.76 -24.14 17.91
CA GLY A 448 10.57 -22.94 17.70
C GLY A 448 9.74 -21.79 17.12
N GLU A 449 9.79 -20.62 17.76
CA GLU A 449 9.09 -19.42 17.26
C GLU A 449 9.71 -18.89 15.97
N LEU A 450 8.89 -18.25 15.14
CA LEU A 450 9.39 -17.55 13.95
C LEU A 450 10.24 -16.35 14.40
N PRO A 451 11.36 -16.06 13.71
CA PRO A 451 12.16 -14.88 14.03
C PRO A 451 11.34 -13.60 13.86
N PRO A 452 11.58 -12.58 14.70
CA PRO A 452 10.93 -11.29 14.57
C PRO A 452 11.38 -10.52 13.31
N PRO A 453 10.54 -9.60 12.78
CA PRO A 453 10.91 -8.76 11.65
C PRO A 453 12.23 -7.98 11.87
N SER A 454 12.53 -7.58 13.12
CA SER A 454 13.77 -6.89 13.50
C SER A 454 15.05 -7.67 13.18
N LEU A 455 15.05 -8.99 13.40
CA LEU A 455 16.19 -9.88 13.14
C LEU A 455 16.32 -10.23 11.65
N LEU A 456 15.31 -9.92 10.85
CA LEU A 456 15.21 -10.22 9.43
C LEU A 456 15.31 -8.97 8.56
N ARG A 457 15.82 -7.85 9.10
CA ARG A 457 16.00 -6.62 8.32
C ARG A 457 16.87 -6.87 7.09
N HIS A 458 16.46 -6.28 5.97
CA HIS A 458 17.10 -6.41 4.66
C HIS A 458 17.19 -7.86 4.15
N LYS A 459 16.31 -8.75 4.64
CA LYS A 459 16.22 -10.14 4.17
C LYS A 459 15.05 -10.38 3.23
N ILE A 460 15.31 -11.17 2.20
CA ILE A 460 14.36 -11.71 1.24
C ILE A 460 14.19 -13.19 1.55
N ILE A 461 12.94 -13.59 1.83
CA ILE A 461 12.56 -14.95 2.24
C ILE A 461 11.79 -15.61 1.10
N ILE A 462 12.21 -16.80 0.69
CA ILE A 462 11.56 -17.54 -0.39
C ILE A 462 10.49 -18.47 0.18
N LYS A 463 9.23 -18.25 -0.21
CA LYS A 463 8.15 -19.23 -0.07
C LYS A 463 8.10 -20.07 -1.34
N ASN A 464 8.49 -21.33 -1.25
CA ASN A 464 8.35 -22.32 -2.32
C ASN A 464 8.26 -23.74 -1.74
N LYS A 465 7.76 -24.71 -2.51
CA LYS A 465 7.73 -26.13 -2.07
C LYS A 465 9.12 -26.62 -1.66
N LYS A 466 9.20 -27.40 -0.58
CA LYS A 466 10.43 -28.01 -0.05
C LYS A 466 10.35 -29.54 -0.13
N LYS A 467 11.44 -30.19 -0.56
CA LYS A 467 11.56 -31.66 -0.50
C LYS A 467 11.90 -32.10 0.92
N HIS A 468 11.14 -33.06 1.46
CA HIS A 468 11.48 -33.74 2.70
C HIS A 468 12.27 -35.01 2.38
N HIS A 469 13.53 -35.08 2.81
CA HIS A 469 14.26 -36.35 2.83
C HIS A 469 13.82 -37.15 4.06
N HIS A 470 12.94 -38.13 3.87
CA HIS A 470 12.70 -39.15 4.89
C HIS A 470 13.94 -40.05 4.97
N HIS A 471 14.75 -39.90 6.03
CA HIS A 471 15.77 -40.88 6.39
C HIS A 471 15.08 -42.16 6.89
N HIS A 472 14.66 -43.03 5.98
CA HIS A 472 14.48 -44.44 6.33
C HIS A 472 15.87 -45.08 6.43
N LYS A 473 16.38 -45.20 7.65
CA LYS A 473 17.38 -46.22 7.96
C LYS A 473 16.70 -47.58 7.73
N LYS A 474 16.89 -48.17 6.55
CA LYS A 474 16.70 -49.61 6.37
C LYS A 474 17.92 -50.29 6.98
N GLU A 475 17.74 -50.87 8.15
CA GLU A 475 18.64 -51.90 8.66
C GLU A 475 18.63 -53.07 7.68
N GLY A 476 19.81 -53.40 7.16
CA GLY A 476 19.99 -54.54 6.27
C GLY A 476 19.90 -55.84 7.05
N SER A 477 18.86 -56.63 6.78
CA SER A 477 18.84 -58.05 7.06
C SER A 477 19.18 -58.78 5.76
N VAL A 478 20.37 -59.39 5.74
CA VAL A 478 20.85 -60.29 4.69
C VAL A 478 20.06 -61.59 4.79
N GLY A 479 19.44 -62.00 3.69
CA GLY A 479 18.76 -63.29 3.55
C GLY A 479 18.71 -63.65 2.07
N SER A 480 19.70 -64.42 1.63
CA SER A 480 19.78 -65.10 0.34
C SER A 480 18.73 -66.21 0.25
N GLU A 481 18.08 -66.36 -0.90
CA GLU A 481 17.90 -67.66 -1.58
C GLU A 481 17.24 -67.48 -2.96
N ASP A 482 17.84 -68.13 -3.94
CA ASP A 482 17.47 -68.23 -5.35
C ASP A 482 16.15 -68.99 -5.56
N PHE A 483 15.44 -68.76 -6.68
CA PHE A 483 15.07 -69.83 -7.62
C PHE A 483 14.45 -69.29 -8.92
N GLU A 484 14.58 -70.13 -9.95
CA GLU A 484 14.65 -69.87 -11.39
C GLU A 484 13.32 -69.62 -12.12
N ALA A 485 13.47 -69.04 -13.32
CA ALA A 485 12.47 -68.81 -14.33
C ALA A 485 12.00 -70.10 -15.05
N ARG A 486 10.72 -70.14 -15.44
CA ARG A 486 10.21 -70.94 -16.56
C ARG A 486 9.06 -70.23 -17.29
N GLU A 487 9.28 -69.99 -18.58
CA GLU A 487 8.27 -69.65 -19.57
C GLU A 487 7.42 -70.87 -19.96
N GLN A 488 6.16 -70.68 -20.33
CA GLN A 488 5.50 -71.43 -21.41
C GLN A 488 4.27 -70.70 -21.98
N ALA A 489 4.11 -70.87 -23.28
CA ALA A 489 3.31 -70.12 -24.25
C ALA A 489 1.86 -70.69 -24.43
N PRO A 490 1.01 -70.12 -25.31
CA PRO A 490 -0.46 -70.07 -25.18
C PRO A 490 -1.22 -71.13 -25.99
N SER A 491 -2.53 -71.28 -25.72
CA SER A 491 -3.48 -71.98 -26.60
C SER A 491 -4.80 -71.24 -26.78
N GLN A 492 -5.19 -71.12 -28.04
CA GLN A 492 -6.42 -70.55 -28.61
C GLN A 492 -7.69 -71.34 -28.23
N GLY A 493 -8.86 -70.68 -28.33
CA GLY A 493 -10.16 -71.35 -28.34
C GLY A 493 -11.32 -70.40 -28.61
N ASN A 494 -11.79 -70.39 -29.86
CA ASN A 494 -12.93 -69.66 -30.44
C ASN A 494 -14.30 -69.99 -29.81
N GLY A 495 -15.29 -69.09 -29.95
CA GLY A 495 -16.70 -69.41 -29.74
C GLY A 495 -17.65 -68.22 -29.95
N GLU A 496 -18.53 -68.33 -30.94
CA GLU A 496 -19.26 -67.28 -31.67
C GLU A 496 -20.60 -66.79 -31.06
N ILE A 497 -20.90 -65.51 -31.32
CA ILE A 497 -22.11 -64.89 -31.94
C ILE A 497 -23.53 -65.22 -31.39
N ALA A 498 -24.30 -64.18 -31.03
CA ALA A 498 -25.56 -63.80 -31.74
C ALA A 498 -26.41 -62.67 -31.10
N HIS A 499 -26.61 -61.63 -31.92
CA HIS A 499 -27.83 -60.81 -32.16
C HIS A 499 -28.43 -59.88 -31.08
N GLY A 500 -28.49 -58.58 -31.45
CA GLY A 500 -29.35 -57.53 -30.86
C GLY A 500 -30.84 -57.65 -31.25
N PRO A 501 -31.71 -56.63 -31.03
CA PRO A 501 -31.57 -55.37 -31.77
C PRO A 501 -31.93 -54.06 -31.01
N LEU A 502 -31.70 -52.97 -31.74
CA LEU A 502 -31.91 -51.54 -31.49
C LEU A 502 -33.36 -51.13 -31.18
N THR A 503 -33.56 -50.06 -30.39
CA THR A 503 -34.49 -48.96 -30.74
C THR A 503 -34.28 -47.69 -29.92
N ARG A 504 -34.78 -46.58 -30.49
CA ARG A 504 -34.47 -45.16 -30.30
C ARG A 504 -35.38 -44.44 -29.29
N GLN A 505 -34.86 -43.30 -28.81
CA GLN A 505 -35.53 -42.01 -28.49
C GLN A 505 -36.38 -41.88 -27.21
N GLY A 506 -36.11 -40.80 -26.46
CA GLY A 506 -37.17 -39.94 -25.91
C GLY A 506 -37.06 -39.51 -24.44
N SER A 507 -36.46 -38.34 -24.21
CA SER A 507 -36.98 -37.22 -23.39
C SER A 507 -37.37 -37.36 -21.89
N LYS A 508 -36.75 -36.46 -21.10
CA LYS A 508 -37.28 -35.62 -20.00
C LYS A 508 -37.45 -36.15 -18.55
N GLU A 509 -36.74 -35.42 -17.68
CA GLU A 509 -37.15 -34.78 -16.41
C GLU A 509 -37.25 -35.57 -15.07
N SER A 510 -36.77 -34.87 -14.03
CA SER A 510 -37.15 -34.85 -12.61
C SER A 510 -36.41 -35.76 -11.58
N SER A 511 -35.51 -35.09 -10.84
CA SER A 511 -35.48 -34.85 -9.38
C SER A 511 -35.47 -35.99 -8.35
N GLU A 512 -34.67 -35.72 -7.30
CA GLU A 512 -34.70 -36.18 -5.89
C GLU A 512 -33.73 -37.29 -5.43
N SER A 513 -32.64 -36.79 -4.83
CA SER A 513 -32.00 -37.16 -3.55
C SER A 513 -32.30 -38.52 -2.89
N SER A 514 -31.22 -39.25 -2.57
CA SER A 514 -31.05 -39.86 -1.24
C SER A 514 -29.58 -40.23 -1.00
N GLU A 515 -29.11 -39.89 0.20
CA GLU A 515 -27.78 -40.15 0.74
C GLU A 515 -27.57 -41.64 1.06
N SER A 516 -26.33 -42.12 0.97
CA SER A 516 -25.80 -43.09 1.93
C SER A 516 -24.26 -43.12 1.88
N GLU A 517 -23.66 -42.94 3.05
CA GLU A 517 -22.25 -43.12 3.32
C GLU A 517 -21.86 -44.61 3.32
N SER A 518 -20.70 -44.94 2.74
CA SER A 518 -19.68 -45.80 3.36
C SER A 518 -18.48 -45.92 2.43
N SER A 519 -17.31 -45.43 2.82
CA SER A 519 -16.05 -45.75 2.14
C SER A 519 -15.10 -46.40 3.15
N SER A 520 -15.02 -47.73 3.06
CA SER A 520 -13.90 -48.55 3.50
C SER A 520 -12.82 -48.48 2.44
N GLY A 521 -11.58 -48.18 2.85
CA GLY A 521 -10.43 -48.07 1.94
C GLY A 521 -9.76 -49.40 1.66
N GLU A 522 -9.18 -49.51 0.46
CA GLU A 522 -8.03 -50.36 0.07
C GLU A 522 -7.35 -49.64 -1.11
N GLU A 523 -6.11 -49.18 -0.92
CA GLU A 523 -4.86 -49.72 -1.47
C GLU A 523 -4.58 -49.39 -2.96
N GLU A 524 -3.40 -48.81 -3.16
CA GLU A 524 -2.89 -48.24 -4.41
C GLU A 524 -2.53 -49.31 -5.45
N GLY A 525 -3.00 -49.11 -6.68
CA GLY A 525 -2.54 -49.80 -7.88
C GLY A 525 -2.47 -48.80 -9.04
N ASP A 526 -1.28 -48.64 -9.60
CA ASP A 526 -0.87 -47.59 -10.53
C ASP A 526 -0.94 -48.06 -12.00
N VAL A 527 -1.85 -47.54 -12.84
CA VAL A 527 -1.68 -47.19 -14.29
C VAL A 527 -2.93 -46.45 -14.84
N PRO A 528 -2.87 -45.70 -15.98
CA PRO A 528 -3.42 -44.35 -16.08
C PRO A 528 -4.64 -44.23 -17.03
N GLY A 529 -5.59 -43.39 -16.67
CA GLY A 529 -6.71 -43.06 -17.56
C GLY A 529 -7.72 -42.11 -16.93
N GLU A 530 -7.76 -40.89 -17.46
CA GLU A 530 -8.87 -39.93 -17.51
C GLU A 530 -9.87 -39.86 -16.34
N GLY A 531 -9.80 -38.75 -15.60
CA GLY A 531 -10.98 -38.10 -15.01
C GLY A 531 -10.95 -37.89 -13.49
N ALA A 532 -10.47 -36.72 -13.04
CA ALA A 532 -10.92 -36.06 -11.82
C ALA A 532 -10.39 -34.62 -11.74
N ALA A 533 -10.99 -33.72 -12.53
CA ALA A 533 -10.84 -32.28 -12.31
C ALA A 533 -11.82 -31.85 -11.21
N GLY A 534 -11.33 -31.79 -9.98
CA GLY A 534 -11.99 -31.12 -8.84
C GLY A 534 -11.24 -29.86 -8.38
N GLY A 535 -10.33 -29.34 -9.21
CA GLY A 535 -9.56 -28.12 -8.94
C GLY A 535 -10.28 -26.86 -9.43
N ALA A 536 -10.08 -25.75 -8.73
CA ALA A 536 -10.52 -24.43 -9.15
C ALA A 536 -10.14 -24.16 -10.63
N PRO A 537 -11.02 -23.57 -11.46
CA PRO A 537 -10.65 -23.25 -12.84
C PRO A 537 -9.54 -22.20 -12.83
N GLY A 538 -8.36 -22.56 -13.33
CA GLY A 538 -7.28 -21.62 -13.66
C GLY A 538 -5.90 -21.88 -13.05
N VAL A 539 -5.76 -22.69 -11.99
CA VAL A 539 -4.46 -22.93 -11.33
C VAL A 539 -3.89 -24.26 -11.80
N ALA A 540 -2.76 -24.22 -12.50
CA ALA A 540 -2.03 -25.42 -12.90
C ALA A 540 -1.38 -26.08 -11.69
N PRO A 541 -1.27 -27.42 -11.62
CA PRO A 541 -0.52 -28.04 -10.53
C PRO A 541 0.96 -27.58 -10.58
N GLU A 542 1.42 -26.99 -9.49
CA GLU A 542 2.84 -26.64 -9.28
C GLU A 542 3.72 -27.90 -9.39
N THR A 543 4.86 -27.79 -10.06
CA THR A 543 5.81 -28.90 -10.23
C THR A 543 6.52 -29.26 -8.92
N HIS A 544 7.11 -30.46 -8.86
CA HIS A 544 7.95 -30.84 -7.72
C HIS A 544 9.19 -29.94 -7.64
N ALA A 545 9.54 -29.53 -6.42
CA ALA A 545 10.71 -28.69 -6.18
C ALA A 545 12.03 -29.42 -6.49
N ALA A 546 12.87 -28.80 -7.31
CA ALA A 546 14.26 -29.17 -7.49
C ALA A 546 15.06 -28.93 -6.20
N ALA A 547 16.20 -29.61 -6.03
CA ALA A 547 16.99 -29.51 -4.81
C ALA A 547 17.50 -28.08 -4.57
N GLU A 548 17.87 -27.39 -5.64
CA GLU A 548 18.49 -26.07 -5.64
C GLU A 548 17.54 -24.98 -5.12
N ILE A 549 16.27 -25.04 -5.48
CA ILE A 549 15.24 -24.09 -5.04
C ILE A 549 14.70 -24.47 -3.66
N SER A 550 14.60 -25.78 -3.37
CA SER A 550 14.22 -26.30 -2.05
C SER A 550 15.22 -25.90 -0.96
N ALA A 551 16.50 -25.73 -1.31
CA ALA A 551 17.55 -25.30 -0.39
C ALA A 551 17.37 -23.84 0.06
N LEU A 552 16.65 -23.01 -0.69
CA LEU A 552 16.41 -21.59 -0.35
C LEU A 552 15.25 -21.40 0.64
N VAL A 553 14.50 -22.47 0.96
CA VAL A 553 13.25 -22.38 1.75
C VAL A 553 13.53 -22.71 3.22
N ASN A 554 13.20 -21.76 4.11
CA ASN A 554 13.34 -21.89 5.57
C ASN A 554 12.04 -21.60 6.34
N TYR A 555 11.82 -20.37 6.79
CA TYR A 555 10.76 -19.99 7.74
C TYR A 555 9.35 -19.89 7.14
N VAL A 556 9.24 -19.90 5.81
CA VAL A 556 7.96 -19.78 5.09
C VAL A 556 7.82 -20.99 4.18
N GLN A 557 7.67 -22.17 4.78
CA GLN A 557 7.55 -23.43 4.06
C GLN A 557 6.06 -23.73 3.77
N PRO A 558 5.59 -23.61 2.52
CA PRO A 558 4.21 -23.93 2.18
C PRO A 558 3.97 -25.44 2.29
N VAL A 559 2.91 -25.82 3.00
CA VAL A 559 2.41 -27.20 3.11
C VAL A 559 0.93 -27.25 2.81
N HIS A 560 0.45 -28.41 2.32
CA HIS A 560 -0.97 -28.64 2.16
C HIS A 560 -1.65 -28.63 3.53
N PHE A 561 -2.66 -27.78 3.68
CA PHE A 561 -3.45 -27.71 4.90
C PHE A 561 -4.36 -28.93 5.00
N SER A 562 -4.35 -29.58 6.16
CA SER A 562 -5.16 -30.78 6.43
C SER A 562 -6.22 -30.48 7.48
N SER A 563 -5.79 -30.12 8.70
CA SER A 563 -6.67 -29.61 9.75
C SER A 563 -5.86 -28.79 10.76
N PHE A 564 -6.56 -27.99 11.57
CA PHE A 564 -5.92 -27.22 12.65
C PHE A 564 -5.27 -28.12 13.69
N GLU A 565 -5.90 -29.25 14.03
CA GLU A 565 -5.40 -30.24 14.99
C GLU A 565 -4.11 -30.89 14.49
N ASN A 566 -4.00 -31.18 13.19
CA ASN A 566 -2.78 -31.74 12.63
C ASN A 566 -1.63 -30.71 12.65
N ALA A 567 -1.92 -29.45 12.33
CA ALA A 567 -0.94 -28.38 12.39
C ALA A 567 -0.42 -28.16 13.83
N GLU A 568 -1.34 -28.10 14.79
CA GLU A 568 -1.02 -28.01 16.23
C GLU A 568 -0.20 -29.22 16.71
N LYS A 569 -0.59 -30.45 16.33
CA LYS A 569 0.14 -31.67 16.69
C LYS A 569 1.56 -31.71 16.11
N LYS A 570 1.76 -31.24 14.89
CA LYS A 570 3.09 -31.13 14.28
C LYS A 570 3.95 -30.07 14.97
N ASN A 571 3.32 -29.00 15.46
CA ASN A 571 3.97 -27.91 16.19
C ASN A 571 5.13 -27.27 15.41
N ARG A 572 5.03 -27.13 14.08
CA ARG A 572 6.10 -26.59 13.22
C ARG A 572 5.74 -25.20 12.72
N PHE A 573 6.25 -24.17 13.37
CA PHE A 573 5.81 -22.80 13.10
C PHE A 573 6.35 -22.20 11.79
N TYR A 574 7.41 -22.82 11.24
CA TYR A 574 7.93 -22.52 9.91
C TYR A 574 7.11 -23.12 8.76
N GLU A 575 6.18 -24.06 9.05
CA GLU A 575 5.19 -24.53 8.08
C GLU A 575 4.05 -23.49 7.98
N MET A 576 3.61 -23.20 6.76
CA MET A 576 2.53 -22.26 6.49
C MET A 576 1.58 -22.79 5.42
N SER A 577 0.38 -22.22 5.33
CA SER A 577 -0.63 -22.62 4.35
C SER A 577 -1.21 -21.41 3.61
N SER A 578 -1.44 -21.60 2.32
CA SER A 578 -2.15 -20.65 1.46
C SER A 578 -3.56 -21.15 1.21
N PHE A 579 -4.53 -20.25 1.27
CA PHE A 579 -5.96 -20.53 1.08
C PHE A 579 -6.52 -19.57 0.05
N ASP A 580 -7.33 -20.06 -0.89
CA ASP A 580 -8.19 -19.16 -1.63
C ASP A 580 -9.26 -18.55 -0.70
N GLU A 581 -9.85 -17.43 -1.10
CA GLU A 581 -10.82 -16.73 -0.26
C GLU A 581 -12.03 -17.59 0.13
N LYS A 582 -12.42 -18.59 -0.67
CA LYS A 582 -13.60 -19.45 -0.42
C LYS A 582 -13.26 -20.48 0.65
N GLN A 583 -12.10 -21.12 0.54
CA GLN A 583 -11.59 -22.05 1.53
C GLN A 583 -11.35 -21.33 2.87
N ALA A 584 -10.69 -20.18 2.86
CA ALA A 584 -10.46 -19.38 4.07
C ALA A 584 -11.78 -18.93 4.71
N THR A 585 -12.78 -18.53 3.89
CA THR A 585 -14.12 -18.17 4.39
C THR A 585 -14.80 -19.35 5.05
N THR A 586 -14.64 -20.56 4.51
CA THR A 586 -15.25 -21.78 5.07
C THR A 586 -14.62 -22.11 6.42
N LEU A 587 -13.28 -22.13 6.51
CA LEU A 587 -12.56 -22.32 7.77
C LEU A 587 -12.93 -21.27 8.82
N LEU A 588 -13.05 -20.00 8.42
CA LEU A 588 -13.46 -18.93 9.33
C LEU A 588 -14.89 -19.10 9.85
N LYS A 589 -15.82 -19.58 9.02
CA LYS A 589 -17.21 -19.82 9.44
C LYS A 589 -17.35 -21.02 10.36
N GLU A 590 -16.63 -22.10 10.06
CA GLU A 590 -16.80 -23.39 10.74
C GLU A 590 -15.93 -23.51 12.00
N ARG A 591 -14.70 -22.98 11.96
CA ARG A 591 -13.69 -23.13 13.02
C ARG A 591 -12.95 -21.81 13.30
N PRO A 592 -13.67 -20.72 13.65
CA PRO A 592 -13.09 -19.37 13.77
C PRO A 592 -12.02 -19.26 14.86
N ILE A 593 -12.24 -19.89 16.01
CA ILE A 593 -11.35 -19.79 17.18
C ILE A 593 -10.03 -20.51 16.89
N GLU A 594 -10.12 -21.68 16.26
CA GLU A 594 -8.96 -22.48 15.85
C GLU A 594 -8.15 -21.76 14.78
N PHE A 595 -8.80 -21.06 13.86
CA PHE A 595 -8.09 -20.28 12.86
C PHE A 595 -7.29 -19.13 13.51
N VAL A 596 -7.89 -18.41 14.47
CA VAL A 596 -7.15 -17.38 15.25
C VAL A 596 -5.98 -18.00 16.01
N ASN A 597 -6.17 -19.17 16.63
CA ASN A 597 -5.11 -19.85 17.38
C ASN A 597 -3.97 -20.35 16.48
N TYR A 598 -4.29 -20.91 15.32
CA TYR A 598 -3.30 -21.29 14.30
C TYR A 598 -2.41 -20.10 13.92
N ASN A 599 -3.04 -18.93 13.71
CA ASN A 599 -2.36 -17.71 13.31
C ASN A 599 -1.52 -17.04 14.42
N LYS A 600 -1.53 -17.54 15.67
CA LYS A 600 -0.58 -17.10 16.70
C LYS A 600 0.83 -17.62 16.45
N HIS A 601 0.94 -18.74 15.75
CA HIS A 601 2.20 -19.47 15.63
C HIS A 601 2.65 -19.64 14.19
N GLN A 602 1.71 -19.90 13.29
CA GLN A 602 1.98 -20.13 11.88
C GLN A 602 1.48 -18.97 11.03
N LEU A 603 2.03 -18.87 9.82
CA LEU A 603 1.55 -17.93 8.82
C LEU A 603 0.37 -18.56 8.03
N SER A 604 -0.62 -17.74 7.71
CA SER A 604 -1.60 -18.02 6.66
C SER A 604 -1.54 -16.96 5.59
N ARG A 605 -1.63 -17.41 4.33
CA ARG A 605 -1.84 -16.57 3.16
C ARG A 605 -3.25 -16.74 2.64
N VAL A 606 -3.95 -15.64 2.38
CA VAL A 606 -5.27 -15.65 1.75
C VAL A 606 -5.19 -14.90 0.44
N TYR A 607 -5.72 -15.47 -0.65
CA TYR A 607 -5.67 -14.85 -1.98
C TYR A 607 -7.04 -14.91 -2.70
N PRO A 608 -7.30 -14.03 -3.68
CA PRO A 608 -8.58 -13.95 -4.38
C PRO A 608 -8.88 -15.24 -5.17
N ALA A 609 -10.16 -15.64 -5.25
CA ALA A 609 -10.54 -16.79 -6.06
C ALA A 609 -10.38 -16.50 -7.56
N GLY A 610 -10.05 -17.52 -8.34
CA GLY A 610 -9.90 -17.43 -9.80
C GLY A 610 -11.15 -16.96 -10.56
N THR A 611 -12.33 -16.95 -9.91
CA THR A 611 -13.56 -16.36 -10.47
C THR A 611 -13.51 -14.83 -10.59
N ARG A 612 -12.55 -14.15 -9.94
CA ARG A 612 -12.36 -12.69 -10.00
C ARG A 612 -11.47 -12.28 -11.17
N PHE A 613 -11.93 -12.61 -12.38
CA PHE A 613 -11.18 -12.33 -13.62
C PHE A 613 -10.92 -10.83 -13.84
N ASP A 614 -11.77 -9.96 -13.28
CA ASP A 614 -11.66 -8.51 -13.32
C ASP A 614 -10.61 -7.94 -12.33
N SER A 615 -9.93 -8.81 -11.59
CA SER A 615 -8.98 -8.44 -10.54
C SER A 615 -9.61 -7.65 -9.38
N SER A 616 -10.92 -7.81 -9.14
CA SER A 616 -11.57 -7.29 -7.93
C SER A 616 -10.97 -7.92 -6.66
N ASN A 617 -11.07 -7.20 -5.54
CA ASN A 617 -10.58 -7.67 -4.24
C ASN A 617 -11.73 -8.12 -3.33
N PHE A 618 -11.41 -9.04 -2.42
CA PHE A 618 -12.24 -9.31 -1.25
C PHE A 618 -11.92 -8.33 -0.13
N MET A 619 -12.78 -8.23 0.88
CA MET A 619 -12.55 -7.34 2.03
C MET A 619 -11.48 -7.92 2.96
N PRO A 620 -10.30 -7.28 3.12
CA PRO A 620 -9.19 -7.86 3.87
C PRO A 620 -9.48 -7.99 5.37
N GLN A 621 -10.29 -7.08 5.91
CA GLN A 621 -10.70 -7.06 7.32
C GLN A 621 -11.27 -8.41 7.79
N VAL A 622 -11.99 -9.13 6.92
CA VAL A 622 -12.58 -10.43 7.24
C VAL A 622 -11.50 -11.42 7.70
N PHE A 623 -10.35 -11.43 7.04
CA PHE A 623 -9.25 -12.36 7.35
C PHE A 623 -8.26 -11.79 8.37
N TRP A 624 -8.11 -10.47 8.45
CA TRP A 624 -7.39 -9.86 9.57
C TRP A 624 -8.08 -10.15 10.91
N ASN A 625 -9.41 -10.21 10.95
CA ASN A 625 -10.16 -10.64 12.15
C ASN A 625 -9.85 -12.09 12.57
N ALA A 626 -9.43 -12.95 11.63
CA ALA A 626 -8.96 -14.30 11.90
C ALA A 626 -7.45 -14.36 12.25
N GLY A 627 -6.75 -13.22 12.21
CA GLY A 627 -5.33 -13.11 12.49
C GLY A 627 -4.43 -13.48 11.32
N CYS A 628 -4.99 -13.67 10.12
CA CYS A 628 -4.24 -14.01 8.92
C CYS A 628 -3.27 -12.88 8.56
N GLN A 629 -2.02 -13.23 8.32
CA GLN A 629 -0.92 -12.27 8.16
C GLN A 629 -0.77 -11.82 6.72
N LEU A 630 -0.81 -12.76 5.77
CA LEU A 630 -0.52 -12.52 4.35
C LEU A 630 -1.83 -12.45 3.55
N VAL A 631 -2.63 -11.41 3.79
CA VAL A 631 -3.91 -11.19 3.10
C VAL A 631 -3.64 -10.49 1.76
N ALA A 632 -3.43 -11.28 0.71
CA ALA A 632 -2.94 -10.83 -0.58
C ALA A 632 -4.06 -10.22 -1.45
N LEU A 633 -3.82 -9.01 -1.96
CA LEU A 633 -4.76 -8.27 -2.79
C LEU A 633 -4.18 -7.93 -4.17
N ASN A 634 -5.04 -7.71 -5.15
CA ASN A 634 -4.72 -7.23 -6.49
C ASN A 634 -4.42 -5.71 -6.45
N PHE A 635 -3.14 -5.33 -6.41
CA PHE A 635 -2.69 -3.94 -6.28
C PHE A 635 -3.08 -3.06 -7.47
N GLN A 636 -3.25 -3.64 -8.65
CA GLN A 636 -3.71 -2.95 -9.85
C GLN A 636 -5.16 -2.42 -9.76
N THR A 637 -5.93 -2.87 -8.77
CA THR A 637 -7.34 -2.51 -8.59
C THR A 637 -7.54 -1.67 -7.32
N LEU A 638 -7.70 -0.35 -7.47
CA LEU A 638 -7.93 0.58 -6.36
C LEU A 638 -9.41 0.60 -5.88
N ASP A 639 -9.99 -0.58 -5.66
CA ASP A 639 -11.31 -0.71 -5.05
C ASP A 639 -11.27 -0.44 -3.53
N LEU A 640 -12.43 -0.51 -2.86
CA LEU A 640 -12.56 -0.22 -1.44
C LEU A 640 -11.60 -1.07 -0.58
N ALA A 641 -11.39 -2.34 -0.93
CA ALA A 641 -10.50 -3.23 -0.20
C ALA A 641 -9.04 -2.76 -0.30
N MET A 642 -8.59 -2.37 -1.49
CA MET A 642 -7.25 -1.81 -1.66
C MET A 642 -7.09 -0.45 -0.96
N GLN A 643 -8.11 0.41 -0.99
CA GLN A 643 -8.10 1.69 -0.27
C GLN A 643 -7.94 1.49 1.24
N LEU A 644 -8.64 0.51 1.83
CA LEU A 644 -8.46 0.15 3.23
C LEU A 644 -7.06 -0.40 3.52
N ASN A 645 -6.53 -1.24 2.62
CA ASN A 645 -5.17 -1.78 2.75
C ASN A 645 -4.11 -0.67 2.76
N LEU A 646 -4.17 0.27 1.82
CA LEU A 646 -3.24 1.40 1.77
C LEU A 646 -3.38 2.33 2.98
N GLY A 647 -4.61 2.58 3.44
CA GLY A 647 -4.84 3.38 4.64
C GLY A 647 -4.32 2.71 5.91
N ALA A 648 -4.51 1.39 6.07
CA ALA A 648 -4.02 0.65 7.23
C ALA A 648 -2.49 0.59 7.26
N PHE A 649 -1.85 0.25 6.12
CA PHE A 649 -0.39 0.17 6.03
C PHE A 649 0.32 1.51 5.81
N GLU A 650 -0.40 2.64 5.89
CA GLU A 650 0.24 3.95 6.01
C GLU A 650 0.92 4.14 7.37
N TYR A 651 0.33 3.55 8.41
CA TYR A 651 0.80 3.61 9.78
C TYR A 651 2.10 2.81 9.98
N ASN A 652 2.70 2.95 11.16
CA ASN A 652 3.94 2.27 11.52
C ASN A 652 5.07 2.54 10.52
N ARG A 653 5.21 3.80 10.10
CA ARG A 653 6.19 4.31 9.13
C ARG A 653 6.11 3.63 7.75
N ARG A 654 4.92 3.24 7.30
CA ARG A 654 4.75 2.49 6.03
C ARG A 654 5.63 1.27 5.90
N CYS A 655 6.00 0.66 7.02
CA CYS A 655 6.99 -0.39 7.02
C CYS A 655 6.44 -1.71 6.44
N GLY A 656 5.12 -1.79 6.25
CA GLY A 656 4.41 -2.95 5.71
C GLY A 656 4.10 -4.04 6.73
N TYR A 657 4.36 -3.77 8.01
CA TYR A 657 4.08 -4.65 9.15
C TYR A 657 3.28 -3.87 10.19
N ILE A 658 2.17 -4.44 10.66
CA ILE A 658 1.36 -3.89 11.77
C ILE A 658 1.24 -4.97 12.82
N LEU A 659 1.57 -4.65 14.07
CA LEU A 659 1.52 -5.64 15.15
C LEU A 659 0.07 -5.96 15.49
N LYS A 660 -0.28 -7.25 15.46
CA LYS A 660 -1.63 -7.70 15.80
C LYS A 660 -2.00 -7.33 17.24
N PRO A 661 -3.30 -7.13 17.53
CA PRO A 661 -3.77 -6.92 18.90
C PRO A 661 -3.29 -8.03 19.85
N GLU A 662 -3.08 -7.68 21.12
CA GLU A 662 -2.50 -8.58 22.14
C GLU A 662 -3.23 -9.93 22.25
N PHE A 663 -4.57 -9.93 22.21
CA PHE A 663 -5.38 -11.15 22.32
C PHE A 663 -5.29 -12.07 21.09
N MET A 664 -4.82 -11.57 19.93
CA MET A 664 -4.52 -12.38 18.74
C MET A 664 -3.10 -12.95 18.76
N ARG A 665 -2.33 -12.71 19.82
CA ARG A 665 -0.94 -13.15 19.99
C ARG A 665 -0.75 -14.02 21.24
N ARG A 666 -1.44 -13.67 22.32
CA ARG A 666 -1.35 -14.38 23.60
C ARG A 666 -1.83 -15.83 23.51
N LYS A 667 -0.98 -16.76 23.98
CA LYS A 667 -1.25 -18.21 24.00
C LYS A 667 -2.40 -18.57 24.94
N ASP A 668 -2.56 -17.83 26.03
CA ASP A 668 -3.54 -18.07 27.09
C ASP A 668 -4.93 -17.44 26.85
N ARG A 669 -5.10 -16.69 25.76
CA ARG A 669 -6.37 -16.03 25.42
C ARG A 669 -7.02 -16.69 24.21
N ARG A 670 -8.35 -16.81 24.21
CA ARG A 670 -9.11 -17.24 23.02
C ARG A 670 -9.95 -16.07 22.54
N LEU A 671 -10.00 -15.88 21.23
CA LEU A 671 -10.85 -14.89 20.58
C LEU A 671 -11.79 -15.62 19.64
N ASP A 672 -13.08 -15.38 19.82
CA ASP A 672 -14.07 -15.63 18.78
C ASP A 672 -14.30 -14.32 18.00
N PRO A 673 -13.87 -14.23 16.73
CA PRO A 673 -14.07 -13.03 15.91
C PRO A 673 -15.56 -12.71 15.66
N PHE A 674 -16.49 -13.64 15.91
CA PHE A 674 -17.93 -13.42 15.75
C PHE A 674 -18.65 -13.08 17.07
N ALA A 675 -17.93 -12.93 18.18
CA ALA A 675 -18.52 -12.58 19.46
C ALA A 675 -19.25 -11.21 19.39
N GLU A 676 -20.55 -11.20 19.69
CA GLU A 676 -21.37 -9.98 19.77
C GLU A 676 -21.30 -9.29 21.14
N SER A 677 -20.89 -10.04 22.17
CA SER A 677 -20.66 -9.54 23.52
C SER A 677 -19.24 -8.98 23.66
N THR A 678 -19.01 -8.14 24.66
CA THR A 678 -17.66 -7.62 24.93
C THR A 678 -16.75 -8.79 25.30
N VAL A 679 -15.67 -8.98 24.56
CA VAL A 679 -14.65 -9.98 24.89
C VAL A 679 -13.98 -9.57 26.20
N ASP A 680 -13.84 -10.51 27.14
CA ASP A 680 -13.22 -10.26 28.44
C ASP A 680 -11.80 -9.65 28.28
N GLY A 681 -11.58 -8.49 28.89
CA GLY A 681 -10.35 -7.70 28.77
C GLY A 681 -10.29 -6.71 27.59
N ILE A 682 -11.32 -6.63 26.73
CA ILE A 682 -11.41 -5.62 25.66
C ILE A 682 -12.35 -4.48 26.08
N ILE A 683 -11.85 -3.25 26.03
CA ILE A 683 -12.65 -2.05 26.31
C ILE A 683 -13.55 -1.77 25.10
N ALA A 684 -14.86 -1.77 25.31
CA ALA A 684 -15.81 -1.26 24.33
C ALA A 684 -15.89 0.26 24.38
N GLY A 685 -15.90 0.91 23.21
CA GLY A 685 -16.09 2.34 23.06
C GLY A 685 -17.38 2.69 22.32
N SER A 686 -17.67 3.98 22.27
CA SER A 686 -18.64 4.58 21.35
C SER A 686 -17.92 5.61 20.50
N LEU A 687 -18.22 5.64 19.20
CA LEU A 687 -17.72 6.66 18.28
C LEU A 687 -18.89 7.49 17.76
N SER A 688 -18.75 8.81 17.77
CA SER A 688 -19.71 9.76 17.21
C SER A 688 -19.00 10.62 16.18
N VAL A 689 -19.47 10.62 14.94
CA VAL A 689 -18.89 11.39 13.84
C VAL A 689 -19.91 12.40 13.33
N THR A 690 -19.64 13.69 13.53
CA THR A 690 -20.44 14.78 12.96
C THR A 690 -19.73 15.36 11.75
N VAL A 691 -20.32 15.18 10.57
CA VAL A 691 -19.80 15.78 9.33
C VAL A 691 -20.31 17.21 9.22
N LEU A 692 -19.47 18.19 9.55
CA LEU A 692 -19.85 19.61 9.53
C LEU A 692 -19.88 20.17 8.11
N SER A 693 -18.77 20.09 7.39
CA SER A 693 -18.56 20.77 6.10
C SER A 693 -17.42 20.16 5.29
N GLY A 694 -17.33 20.52 4.01
CA GLY A 694 -16.19 20.24 3.13
C GLY A 694 -15.64 21.54 2.53
N GLN A 695 -14.38 21.54 2.08
CA GLN A 695 -13.73 22.72 1.48
C GLN A 695 -13.01 22.34 0.19
N LEU A 696 -13.22 23.15 -0.86
CA LEU A 696 -12.53 23.05 -2.15
C LEU A 696 -12.51 21.62 -2.73
N LEU A 697 -13.64 20.90 -2.63
CA LEU A 697 -13.73 19.48 -3.00
C LEU A 697 -13.52 19.25 -4.49
N THR A 698 -13.99 20.18 -5.32
CA THR A 698 -13.74 20.20 -6.77
C THR A 698 -13.98 21.61 -7.34
N ASP A 699 -13.35 21.91 -8.47
CA ASP A 699 -13.55 23.12 -9.26
C ASP A 699 -14.82 23.07 -10.14
N LYS A 700 -15.47 21.90 -10.20
CA LYS A 700 -16.74 21.67 -10.87
C LYS A 700 -17.90 22.03 -9.94
N ARG A 701 -18.98 22.54 -10.52
CA ARG A 701 -20.22 22.77 -9.79
C ARG A 701 -21.05 21.49 -9.78
N CYS A 702 -21.07 20.81 -8.64
CA CYS A 702 -21.83 19.58 -8.43
C CYS A 702 -22.41 19.50 -7.01
N GLY A 703 -23.32 18.55 -6.81
CA GLY A 703 -23.75 18.15 -5.47
C GLY A 703 -22.74 17.20 -4.83
N THR A 704 -22.48 17.35 -3.54
CA THR A 704 -21.56 16.48 -2.78
C THR A 704 -22.25 15.90 -1.55
N TYR A 705 -21.78 14.75 -1.07
CA TYR A 705 -22.19 14.11 0.17
C TYR A 705 -21.00 13.34 0.75
N VAL A 706 -21.09 12.97 2.03
CA VAL A 706 -20.07 12.18 2.73
C VAL A 706 -20.71 10.88 3.24
N GLU A 707 -20.00 9.77 3.06
CA GLU A 707 -20.32 8.48 3.66
C GLU A 707 -19.31 8.17 4.77
N VAL A 708 -19.78 7.58 5.87
CA VAL A 708 -18.94 7.18 7.00
C VAL A 708 -19.20 5.71 7.31
N ASP A 709 -18.24 4.87 6.93
CA ASP A 709 -18.26 3.44 7.18
C ASP A 709 -17.23 3.08 8.28
N MET A 710 -17.49 1.99 8.99
CA MET A 710 -16.58 1.40 9.98
C MET A 710 -16.29 -0.05 9.59
N PHE A 711 -15.03 -0.45 9.67
CA PHE A 711 -14.55 -1.81 9.39
C PHE A 711 -13.78 -2.33 10.61
N GLY A 712 -14.09 -3.55 11.02
CA GLY A 712 -13.49 -4.22 12.18
C GLY A 712 -14.02 -5.63 12.30
N LEU A 713 -14.30 -6.11 13.51
CA LEU A 713 -15.07 -7.34 13.69
C LEU A 713 -16.44 -7.26 12.98
N PRO A 714 -17.07 -8.40 12.66
CA PRO A 714 -18.41 -8.42 12.08
C PRO A 714 -19.44 -7.60 12.88
N ALA A 715 -19.38 -7.66 14.21
CA ALA A 715 -20.27 -6.89 15.10
C ALA A 715 -20.04 -5.38 15.06
N ASP A 716 -18.82 -4.93 14.71
CA ASP A 716 -18.43 -3.51 14.67
C ASP A 716 -18.53 -2.92 13.25
N THR A 717 -18.60 -3.78 12.23
CA THR A 717 -18.60 -3.36 10.83
C THR A 717 -19.95 -2.75 10.45
N VAL A 718 -19.93 -1.49 10.02
CA VAL A 718 -21.11 -0.74 9.58
C VAL A 718 -20.82 -0.12 8.23
N ARG A 719 -21.58 -0.51 7.20
CA ARG A 719 -21.38 -0.06 5.82
C ARG A 719 -22.64 0.52 5.21
N LYS A 720 -22.50 1.56 4.37
CA LYS A 720 -23.59 2.19 3.60
C LYS A 720 -24.78 2.63 4.45
N LYS A 721 -24.57 2.81 5.76
CA LYS A 721 -25.62 3.18 6.72
C LYS A 721 -25.65 4.68 6.95
N PHE A 722 -24.46 5.29 7.09
CA PHE A 722 -24.32 6.69 7.43
C PHE A 722 -23.87 7.47 6.22
N ARG A 723 -24.76 8.37 5.78
CA ARG A 723 -24.55 9.25 4.64
C ARG A 723 -25.19 10.59 4.94
N THR A 724 -24.48 11.67 4.64
CA THR A 724 -25.03 13.01 4.79
C THR A 724 -26.09 13.29 3.73
N ARG A 725 -26.92 14.31 3.96
CA ARG A 725 -27.68 14.91 2.87
C ARG A 725 -26.73 15.44 1.79
N VAL A 726 -27.22 15.45 0.55
CA VAL A 726 -26.48 16.03 -0.58
C VAL A 726 -26.54 17.55 -0.46
N ALA A 727 -25.38 18.21 -0.39
CA ALA A 727 -25.27 19.65 -0.53
C ALA A 727 -25.26 20.00 -2.03
N PRO A 728 -26.36 20.55 -2.61
CA PRO A 728 -26.48 20.70 -4.05
C PRO A 728 -25.67 21.89 -4.56
N ASN A 729 -25.06 21.74 -5.74
CA ASN A 729 -24.44 22.82 -6.52
C ASN A 729 -23.41 23.69 -5.76
N ASN A 730 -22.76 23.13 -4.74
CA ASN A 730 -21.72 23.79 -3.97
C ASN A 730 -20.61 22.79 -3.60
N ALA A 731 -19.46 22.90 -4.26
CA ALA A 731 -18.27 22.12 -3.95
C ALA A 731 -17.14 22.96 -3.32
N ILE A 732 -17.30 24.29 -3.26
CA ILE A 732 -16.30 25.21 -2.69
C ILE A 732 -16.31 25.14 -1.16
N ASN A 733 -17.49 25.13 -0.55
CA ASN A 733 -17.68 25.16 0.90
C ASN A 733 -19.03 24.55 1.34
N PRO A 734 -19.40 23.33 0.93
CA PRO A 734 -20.64 22.70 1.38
C PRO A 734 -20.68 22.56 2.90
N VAL A 735 -21.84 22.84 3.49
CA VAL A 735 -22.16 22.56 4.90
C VAL A 735 -23.25 21.50 4.91
N TYR A 736 -23.03 20.39 5.62
CA TYR A 736 -23.96 19.26 5.65
C TYR A 736 -24.92 19.36 6.84
N GLY A 737 -24.43 19.78 8.01
CA GLY A 737 -25.25 20.13 9.17
C GLY A 737 -26.16 19.00 9.67
N ASP A 738 -25.71 17.75 9.55
CA ASP A 738 -26.45 16.56 9.95
C ASP A 738 -26.16 16.15 11.41
N GLU A 739 -27.11 15.43 12.00
CA GLU A 739 -26.94 14.78 13.32
C GLU A 739 -25.71 13.84 13.31
N PRO A 740 -25.05 13.64 14.47
CA PRO A 740 -23.91 12.74 14.56
C PRO A 740 -24.26 11.32 14.11
N PHE A 741 -23.35 10.72 13.34
CA PHE A 741 -23.34 9.30 13.06
C PHE A 741 -22.78 8.55 14.27
N VAL A 742 -23.63 7.79 14.96
CA VAL A 742 -23.27 7.13 16.22
C VAL A 742 -23.06 5.63 16.04
N PHE A 743 -21.84 5.19 16.33
CA PHE A 743 -21.43 3.80 16.47
C PHE A 743 -21.41 3.47 17.97
N LYS A 744 -22.56 2.98 18.49
CA LYS A 744 -22.84 2.90 19.93
C LYS A 744 -21.95 1.92 20.71
N LYS A 745 -21.54 0.83 20.07
CA LYS A 745 -20.70 -0.21 20.67
C LYS A 745 -19.68 -0.61 19.62
N VAL A 746 -18.42 -0.32 19.92
CA VAL A 746 -17.26 -0.65 19.09
C VAL A 746 -16.28 -1.38 19.98
N ASN A 747 -15.98 -2.64 19.69
CA ASN A 747 -14.88 -3.31 20.39
C ASN A 747 -13.58 -2.67 19.92
N ILE A 748 -12.85 -2.02 20.84
CA ILE A 748 -11.61 -1.33 20.49
C ILE A 748 -10.52 -2.38 20.31
N ILE A 749 -10.47 -2.92 19.11
CA ILE A 749 -9.50 -3.88 18.64
C ILE A 749 -8.57 -3.11 17.71
N LYS A 750 -7.37 -2.79 18.20
CA LYS A 750 -6.34 -2.11 17.41
C LYS A 750 -5.84 -3.09 16.35
N ILE A 751 -6.45 -3.08 15.16
CA ILE A 751 -5.98 -3.79 13.97
C ILE A 751 -4.67 -3.16 13.50
#